data_AF-A0AAV2H4C0-F1
#
_entry.id   AF-A0AAV2H4C0-F1
#
_cell.length_a   1.000
_cell.length_b   1.000
_cell.length_c   1.000
_cell.angle_alpha   90.00
_cell.angle_beta   90.00
_cell.angle_gamma   90.00
#
_symmetry.space_group_name_H-M   'P 1'
#
loop_
_entity.id
_entity.type
_entity.pdbx_description
1 polymer ?
#
loop_
_entity_poly.entity_id
_entity_poly.type
_entity_poly.pdbx_seq_one_letter_code
_entity_poly.pdbx_strand_id
1 'polypeptide(L)'
;MSGSTSSEPSDKVLDRSRLNYWVQHIAKILNKNQKKASSEDVHQIRFASNKLLQVLQQIEKSSKDAFAKHTISMDTLIAVLQVVTCEQTLGNVINIFLDLVGKQQPSKRASLLVNHGLTTVLFQILKLTHTNDIVLADDVLISIHTLLSRIGHKDRKFAVKARLHQSLMLTLNLVKAHSHNFRNLQPLLQVLKLYTSNSVNASYLGKHSAVNLMFKVISYCGKRHTVDLRLALENLCNLTKSKSNSARLIGMEGISQLLTLHSDWQMLDSKHRNLAIRRSILLILKNITSLRSGRKAFVEANGIRTLYESALEASDSRDMESLILLASVILRKCCPRNKLPLDSTLSPVIFPLPTSSIHTPECVRLANSSGEAESEHSSIDEEEEDDDIDSDDERFRTEPEEPDEDLQDGPDLNEGRTLEDLHTYDQFFAEATESEVNISKLSLIFYKTQFCTSSTATPLQRCHSGFLSSYQPSSSVDSPTMKHTVSDVNIHDKQKRLSIESSSAPNIFQQFLAEKGNQEEKSVSALNLKSGATIFSLDMGQRQNILSVKTSKSNSRSKQKKKLPASKDRRNSRKISVTHLDECLIDGLTAMRSMQVEDVDQVTFYDEFEDEFCEFPHDADLYTRLAAQTQSTHMFQKLAFPDLYGIKGLYKVMEPLSSRKFGVQRSKIFEDIDRMIHADQLVDRVVYDYDKIVLEQGGTCSGRASDVESNDTDQTGLSNQDELRLGFLDVHTESLKFSAQFECGNLRKAIQVRQYEYDLILNPDINSNHHHQWFYFEVSNMRQGQPYRFNIVNCEKVNSQFNFGMQPLMMSVIEALEGNPCWARVGKDICYYKNHFIRNANTTGGIQGKSYYTTTFTLTFPHAGDVCYLSYHYPYTYTALKTHLKQWEQHYNDNLIYFRNQSLCTTLGGNTVPLLTITAQPRRTDKEGLEELRSRPYIFLSGRVHPGESNASWVMKGTIDFLLSRKPQAQHVREMYIFKIVPMLNPDGVINGNHRSSLVGEDLNRRWGKPCPTLHPTIYHTKGLLQYLSAVNKTPLVYCDYHGHSRRKNIFMYGCSPHQSWISNDTQNPASGGNKINESYYKQLPRLLHTSCPSFAIQNCSFVVEKVKESTARVVVWREIGVLRSYTMESSYCGCDQGKYKDMHINTDMLEEMGHKFCETLAKLPRQKGRLDQQTSNIDPQSLFGATSEDYMDEIFGCNSTPLKKKDSQMNLDSDSDDGCELDEDEEFDDDTPDVQPLDF
;
A
#
# COMPACT_ATOMS: atom_id res chain seq x y z
N MET A 1 -31.73 -57.77 67.16
CA MET A 1 -32.89 -56.92 67.51
C MET A 1 -32.95 -55.72 66.58
N SER A 2 -34.09 -55.05 66.50
CA SER A 2 -34.35 -53.92 65.59
C SER A 2 -33.64 -52.63 66.02
N GLY A 3 -33.34 -51.78 65.03
CA GLY A 3 -32.64 -50.50 65.22
C GLY A 3 -32.84 -49.58 64.01
N SER A 4 -34.10 -49.34 63.64
CA SER A 4 -34.46 -48.50 62.49
C SER A 4 -34.08 -47.04 62.73
N THR A 5 -33.08 -46.54 62.02
CA THR A 5 -32.78 -45.11 61.94
C THR A 5 -33.31 -44.56 60.62
N SER A 6 -34.30 -43.66 60.72
CA SER A 6 -34.82 -42.91 59.58
C SER A 6 -33.76 -41.96 59.05
N SER A 7 -33.29 -42.18 57.83
CA SER A 7 -32.53 -41.17 57.11
C SER A 7 -33.48 -40.06 56.68
N GLU A 8 -33.40 -38.91 57.36
CA GLU A 8 -34.13 -37.71 56.94
C GLU A 8 -33.72 -37.34 55.50
N PRO A 9 -34.66 -36.93 54.63
CA PRO A 9 -34.30 -36.51 53.28
C PRO A 9 -33.43 -35.25 53.37
N SER A 10 -32.18 -35.33 52.91
CA SER A 10 -31.24 -34.19 52.91
C SER A 10 -31.94 -32.94 52.36
N ASP A 11 -31.79 -31.77 53.00
CA ASP A 11 -32.63 -30.58 52.79
C ASP A 11 -32.90 -30.25 51.32
N LYS A 12 -31.89 -30.44 50.46
CA LYS A 12 -31.92 -30.18 49.01
C LYS A 12 -33.02 -30.96 48.26
N VAL A 13 -33.48 -32.09 48.80
CA VAL A 13 -34.63 -32.88 48.30
C VAL A 13 -35.94 -32.32 48.83
N LEU A 14 -35.98 -31.95 50.11
CA LEU A 14 -37.14 -31.32 50.76
C LEU A 14 -37.46 -29.97 50.08
N ASP A 15 -36.44 -29.15 49.86
CA ASP A 15 -36.46 -27.85 49.20
C ASP A 15 -36.99 -27.94 47.77
N ARG A 16 -36.45 -28.88 46.97
CA ARG A 16 -36.91 -29.10 45.59
C ARG A 16 -38.38 -29.54 45.56
N SER A 17 -38.80 -30.36 46.51
CA SER A 17 -40.19 -30.79 46.66
C SER A 17 -41.11 -29.62 47.04
N ARG A 18 -40.68 -28.76 47.97
CA ARG A 18 -41.41 -27.54 48.39
C ARG A 18 -41.56 -26.52 47.25
N LEU A 19 -40.49 -26.26 46.47
CA LEU A 19 -40.54 -25.39 45.30
C LEU A 19 -41.52 -25.92 44.23
N ASN A 20 -41.42 -27.21 43.90
CA ASN A 20 -42.29 -27.84 42.91
C ASN A 20 -43.75 -27.88 43.37
N TYR A 21 -44.02 -28.11 44.66
CA TYR A 21 -45.37 -28.11 45.24
C TYR A 21 -46.11 -26.79 44.99
N TRP A 22 -45.48 -25.64 45.32
CA TRP A 22 -46.13 -24.34 45.15
C TRP A 22 -46.37 -23.99 43.67
N VAL A 23 -45.47 -24.37 42.77
CA VAL A 23 -45.69 -24.22 41.33
C VAL A 23 -46.83 -25.11 40.83
N GLN A 24 -46.88 -26.38 41.24
CA GLN A 24 -47.98 -27.29 40.86
C GLN A 24 -49.32 -26.82 41.42
N HIS A 25 -49.34 -26.19 42.60
CA HIS A 25 -50.53 -25.57 43.17
C HIS A 25 -50.99 -24.38 42.32
N ILE A 26 -50.08 -23.49 41.92
CA ILE A 26 -50.36 -22.38 40.98
C ILE A 26 -50.89 -22.90 39.64
N ALA A 27 -50.24 -23.92 39.05
CA ALA A 27 -50.69 -24.52 37.78
C ALA A 27 -52.09 -25.15 37.89
N LYS A 28 -52.42 -25.78 39.02
CA LYS A 28 -53.77 -26.32 39.29
C LYS A 28 -54.85 -25.24 39.43
N ILE A 29 -54.49 -24.01 39.80
CA ILE A 29 -55.42 -22.87 39.84
C ILE A 29 -55.61 -22.32 38.42
N LEU A 30 -54.51 -22.03 37.70
CA LEU A 30 -54.56 -21.51 36.33
C LEU A 30 -55.34 -22.43 35.38
N ASN A 31 -55.12 -23.75 35.47
CA ASN A 31 -55.81 -24.73 34.62
C ASN A 31 -57.33 -24.84 34.84
N LYS A 32 -57.89 -24.23 35.90
CA LYS A 32 -59.35 -24.19 36.09
C LYS A 32 -60.05 -23.12 35.24
N ASN A 33 -59.38 -22.00 34.94
CA ASN A 33 -60.03 -20.79 34.42
C ASN A 33 -59.20 -20.15 33.28
N GLN A 34 -59.34 -20.67 32.06
CA GLN A 34 -58.47 -20.36 30.92
C GLN A 34 -58.54 -18.92 30.35
N LYS A 35 -59.42 -18.02 30.82
CA LYS A 35 -59.57 -16.65 30.24
C LYS A 35 -59.63 -15.49 31.23
N LYS A 36 -59.90 -15.73 32.52
CA LYS A 36 -59.78 -14.73 33.60
C LYS A 36 -59.79 -15.46 34.95
N ALA A 37 -58.84 -15.15 35.83
CA ALA A 37 -58.84 -15.68 37.19
C ALA A 37 -59.94 -14.99 38.03
N SER A 38 -60.63 -15.75 38.88
CA SER A 38 -61.58 -15.18 39.84
C SER A 38 -60.86 -14.42 40.96
N SER A 39 -61.59 -13.60 41.74
CA SER A 39 -61.02 -12.91 42.90
C SER A 39 -60.39 -13.88 43.91
N GLU A 40 -61.02 -15.05 44.10
CA GLU A 40 -60.51 -16.11 44.97
C GLU A 40 -59.25 -16.77 44.39
N ASP A 41 -59.24 -17.10 43.09
CA ASP A 41 -58.04 -17.63 42.41
C ASP A 41 -56.86 -16.66 42.54
N VAL A 42 -57.10 -15.35 42.36
CA VAL A 42 -56.06 -14.31 42.51
C VAL A 42 -55.54 -14.25 43.95
N HIS A 43 -56.40 -14.43 44.97
CA HIS A 43 -55.97 -14.52 46.37
C HIS A 43 -55.14 -15.79 46.64
N GLN A 44 -55.55 -16.95 46.12
CA GLN A 44 -54.81 -18.21 46.26
C GLN A 44 -53.44 -18.14 45.56
N ILE A 45 -53.36 -17.59 44.34
CA ILE A 45 -52.09 -17.36 43.61
C ILE A 45 -51.22 -16.32 44.33
N ARG A 46 -51.79 -15.27 44.94
CA ARG A 46 -51.04 -14.28 45.74
C ARG A 46 -50.38 -14.92 46.97
N PHE A 47 -51.09 -15.81 47.66
CA PHE A 47 -50.54 -16.56 48.79
C PHE A 47 -49.45 -17.55 48.34
N ALA A 48 -49.73 -18.35 47.30
CA ALA A 48 -48.80 -19.36 46.78
C ALA A 48 -47.52 -18.76 46.20
N SER A 49 -47.61 -17.63 45.48
CA SER A 49 -46.44 -16.90 44.95
C SER A 49 -45.58 -16.29 46.06
N ASN A 50 -46.19 -15.77 47.13
CA ASN A 50 -45.46 -15.29 48.31
C ASN A 50 -44.73 -16.44 49.01
N LYS A 51 -45.40 -17.59 49.22
CA LYS A 51 -44.75 -18.77 49.80
C LYS A 51 -43.65 -19.36 48.92
N LEU A 52 -43.83 -19.38 47.60
CA LEU A 52 -42.79 -19.76 46.65
C LEU A 52 -41.58 -18.82 46.69
N LEU A 53 -41.79 -17.50 46.82
CA LEU A 53 -40.71 -16.53 46.98
C LEU A 53 -39.96 -16.70 48.31
N GLN A 54 -40.68 -16.84 49.43
CA GLN A 54 -40.08 -17.08 50.76
C GLN A 54 -39.21 -18.34 50.76
N VAL A 55 -39.72 -19.45 50.21
CA VAL A 55 -38.97 -20.71 50.07
C VAL A 55 -37.78 -20.51 49.13
N LEU A 56 -37.95 -19.89 47.96
CA LEU A 56 -36.85 -19.66 47.02
C LEU A 56 -35.73 -18.80 47.61
N GLN A 57 -36.04 -17.81 48.44
CA GLN A 57 -35.04 -16.94 49.06
C GLN A 57 -34.16 -17.68 50.07
N GLN A 58 -34.70 -18.69 50.77
CA GLN A 58 -34.00 -19.44 51.82
C GLN A 58 -33.04 -20.53 51.29
N ILE A 59 -33.20 -20.96 50.03
CA ILE A 59 -32.51 -22.15 49.49
C ILE A 59 -31.17 -21.82 48.79
N GLU A 60 -30.20 -22.73 48.91
CA GLU A 60 -28.92 -22.70 48.18
C GLU A 60 -29.01 -22.46 46.66
N LYS A 61 -28.01 -21.75 46.13
CA LYS A 61 -27.85 -21.42 44.70
C LYS A 61 -27.98 -22.63 43.75
N SER A 62 -27.45 -23.80 44.13
CA SER A 62 -27.50 -25.03 43.30
C SER A 62 -28.90 -25.61 43.14
N SER A 63 -29.79 -25.43 44.11
CA SER A 63 -31.19 -25.86 43.98
C SER A 63 -31.96 -24.86 43.11
N LYS A 64 -31.64 -23.56 43.19
CA LYS A 64 -32.16 -22.55 42.24
C LYS A 64 -31.76 -22.89 40.79
N ASP A 65 -30.53 -23.38 40.55
CA ASP A 65 -30.10 -23.89 39.24
C ASP A 65 -30.85 -25.15 38.78
N ALA A 66 -31.29 -26.01 39.70
CA ALA A 66 -32.08 -27.20 39.37
C ALA A 66 -33.54 -26.86 39.05
N PHE A 67 -34.12 -25.89 39.77
CA PHE A 67 -35.48 -25.41 39.55
C PHE A 67 -35.62 -24.55 38.28
N ALA A 68 -34.65 -23.66 38.01
CA ALA A 68 -34.66 -22.82 36.80
C ALA A 68 -34.58 -23.62 35.47
N LYS A 69 -34.18 -24.89 35.52
CA LYS A 69 -34.17 -25.81 34.36
C LYS A 69 -35.49 -26.53 34.12
N HIS A 70 -36.47 -26.38 35.01
CA HIS A 70 -37.73 -27.10 34.91
C HIS A 70 -38.71 -26.29 34.04
N THR A 71 -38.73 -26.58 32.73
CA THR A 71 -39.50 -25.94 31.66
C THR A 71 -40.90 -25.52 32.13
N ILE A 72 -41.71 -26.50 32.53
CA ILE A 72 -43.10 -26.36 33.03
C ILE A 72 -43.21 -25.34 34.17
N SER A 73 -42.19 -25.23 35.04
CA SER A 73 -42.20 -24.26 36.15
C SER A 73 -41.92 -22.83 35.70
N MET A 74 -41.11 -22.63 34.66
CA MET A 74 -40.91 -21.32 34.07
C MET A 74 -42.17 -20.89 33.32
N ASP A 75 -42.74 -21.78 32.51
CA ASP A 75 -43.99 -21.55 31.77
C ASP A 75 -45.16 -21.22 32.70
N THR A 76 -45.34 -21.97 33.79
CA THR A 76 -46.38 -21.70 34.81
C THR A 76 -46.23 -20.30 35.41
N LEU A 77 -45.00 -19.86 35.71
CA LEU A 77 -44.76 -18.54 36.30
C LEU A 77 -44.94 -17.41 35.28
N ILE A 78 -44.64 -17.65 34.00
CA ILE A 78 -44.93 -16.71 32.91
C ILE A 78 -46.44 -16.60 32.67
N ALA A 79 -47.18 -17.71 32.74
CA ALA A 79 -48.64 -17.69 32.66
C ALA A 79 -49.30 -16.89 33.81
N VAL A 80 -48.75 -16.90 35.03
CA VAL A 80 -49.21 -15.99 36.11
C VAL A 80 -49.04 -14.52 35.69
N LEU A 81 -47.90 -14.16 35.10
CA LEU A 81 -47.63 -12.80 34.64
C LEU A 81 -48.56 -12.35 33.49
N GLN A 82 -49.10 -13.30 32.72
CA GLN A 82 -50.08 -13.02 31.65
C GLN A 82 -51.53 -12.90 32.17
N VAL A 83 -51.91 -13.69 33.19
CA VAL A 83 -53.30 -13.84 33.64
C VAL A 83 -53.65 -12.97 34.85
N VAL A 84 -52.67 -12.61 35.70
CA VAL A 84 -52.91 -11.94 36.99
C VAL A 84 -52.33 -10.53 37.03
N THR A 85 -53.20 -9.52 36.91
CA THR A 85 -52.85 -8.08 37.00
C THR A 85 -52.61 -7.56 38.41
N CYS A 86 -52.76 -8.39 39.45
CA CYS A 86 -52.61 -7.98 40.85
C CYS A 86 -51.15 -7.64 41.19
N GLU A 87 -50.89 -6.37 41.49
CA GLU A 87 -49.56 -5.80 41.81
C GLU A 87 -48.71 -6.68 42.73
N GLN A 88 -49.23 -7.08 43.90
CA GLN A 88 -48.49 -7.90 44.85
C GLN A 88 -48.10 -9.27 44.26
N THR A 89 -48.97 -9.88 43.44
CA THR A 89 -48.69 -11.16 42.78
C THR A 89 -47.64 -11.00 41.68
N LEU A 90 -47.75 -9.94 40.87
CA LEU A 90 -46.73 -9.58 39.87
C LEU A 90 -45.38 -9.36 40.56
N GLY A 91 -45.33 -8.53 41.60
CA GLY A 91 -44.14 -8.26 42.41
C GLY A 91 -43.51 -9.53 42.99
N ASN A 92 -44.31 -10.47 43.51
CA ASN A 92 -43.80 -11.77 43.99
C ASN A 92 -43.11 -12.55 42.87
N VAL A 93 -43.73 -12.66 41.69
CA VAL A 93 -43.23 -13.47 40.57
C VAL A 93 -42.03 -12.80 39.87
N ILE A 94 -42.01 -11.48 39.74
CA ILE A 94 -40.85 -10.73 39.24
C ILE A 94 -39.65 -10.93 40.18
N ASN A 95 -39.86 -10.89 41.50
CA ASN A 95 -38.80 -11.16 42.48
C ASN A 95 -38.32 -12.62 42.45
N ILE A 96 -39.20 -13.59 42.20
CA ILE A 96 -38.81 -14.98 41.92
C ILE A 96 -37.84 -15.02 40.72
N PHE A 97 -38.19 -14.42 39.58
CA PHE A 97 -37.30 -14.40 38.40
C PHE A 97 -35.98 -13.64 38.66
N LEU A 98 -36.00 -12.54 39.43
CA LEU A 98 -34.78 -11.82 39.82
C LEU A 98 -33.82 -12.67 40.65
N ASP A 99 -34.33 -13.54 41.52
CA ASP A 99 -33.55 -14.46 42.35
C ASP A 99 -33.08 -15.70 41.56
N LEU A 100 -33.86 -16.15 40.58
CA LEU A 100 -33.47 -17.20 39.63
C LEU A 100 -32.36 -16.73 38.68
N VAL A 101 -32.37 -15.47 38.22
CA VAL A 101 -31.27 -14.91 37.43
C VAL A 101 -30.07 -14.58 38.33
N GLY A 102 -30.29 -14.00 39.50
CA GLY A 102 -29.26 -13.63 40.46
C GLY A 102 -28.51 -12.32 40.11
N LYS A 103 -27.56 -11.93 40.97
CA LYS A 103 -26.85 -10.62 40.89
C LYS A 103 -25.68 -10.55 39.91
N GLN A 104 -25.09 -11.68 39.52
CA GLN A 104 -24.02 -11.78 38.53
C GLN A 104 -24.54 -12.55 37.33
N GLN A 105 -24.52 -11.96 36.13
CA GLN A 105 -25.16 -12.50 34.92
C GLN A 105 -24.69 -13.92 34.57
N PRO A 106 -25.51 -14.97 34.82
CA PRO A 106 -25.19 -16.32 34.41
C PRO A 106 -25.82 -16.52 33.04
N SER A 107 -25.07 -16.26 31.98
CA SER A 107 -25.54 -16.13 30.59
C SER A 107 -26.56 -17.19 30.14
N LYS A 108 -26.39 -18.44 30.58
CA LYS A 108 -27.28 -19.57 30.29
C LYS A 108 -28.69 -19.44 30.91
N ARG A 109 -28.83 -18.85 32.11
CA ARG A 109 -30.15 -18.64 32.75
C ARG A 109 -30.94 -17.53 32.04
N ALA A 110 -30.25 -16.46 31.63
CA ALA A 110 -30.87 -15.36 30.86
C ALA A 110 -31.41 -15.86 29.51
N SER A 111 -30.61 -16.60 28.74
CA SER A 111 -31.06 -17.17 27.46
C SER A 111 -32.25 -18.11 27.61
N LEU A 112 -32.28 -18.95 28.65
CA LEU A 112 -33.42 -19.85 28.88
C LEU A 112 -34.73 -19.08 29.08
N LEU A 113 -34.73 -18.07 29.95
CA LEU A 113 -35.94 -17.25 30.20
C LEU A 113 -36.37 -16.42 28.98
N VAL A 114 -35.42 -15.97 28.15
CA VAL A 114 -35.73 -15.31 26.86
C VAL A 114 -36.39 -16.28 25.89
N ASN A 115 -35.90 -17.53 25.79
CA ASN A 115 -36.49 -18.56 24.93
C ASN A 115 -37.92 -18.93 25.38
N HIS A 116 -38.21 -18.90 26.69
CA HIS A 116 -39.55 -19.02 27.25
C HIS A 116 -40.45 -17.77 27.03
N GLY A 117 -39.97 -16.73 26.33
CA GLY A 117 -40.75 -15.55 25.99
C GLY A 117 -40.94 -14.52 27.12
N LEU A 118 -40.25 -14.66 28.26
CA LEU A 118 -40.42 -13.78 29.43
C LEU A 118 -40.28 -12.29 29.10
N THR A 119 -39.35 -11.90 28.22
CA THR A 119 -39.19 -10.50 27.79
C THR A 119 -40.46 -9.95 27.14
N THR A 120 -41.13 -10.74 26.29
CA THR A 120 -42.38 -10.33 25.63
C THR A 120 -43.48 -10.08 26.66
N VAL A 121 -43.63 -10.96 27.65
CA VAL A 121 -44.66 -10.80 28.71
C VAL A 121 -44.37 -9.61 29.63
N LEU A 122 -43.10 -9.37 29.98
CA LEU A 122 -42.73 -8.16 30.72
C LEU A 122 -43.03 -6.87 29.91
N PHE A 123 -42.82 -6.87 28.59
CA PHE A 123 -43.24 -5.76 27.73
C PHE A 123 -44.76 -5.60 27.64
N GLN A 124 -45.54 -6.69 27.68
CA GLN A 124 -47.01 -6.64 27.75
C GLN A 124 -47.50 -6.00 29.06
N ILE A 125 -46.90 -6.32 30.20
CA ILE A 125 -47.20 -5.65 31.50
C ILE A 125 -46.87 -4.16 31.45
N LEU A 126 -45.71 -3.78 30.87
CA LEU A 126 -45.35 -2.37 30.69
C LEU A 126 -46.33 -1.64 29.76
N LYS A 127 -46.84 -2.29 28.70
CA LYS A 127 -47.89 -1.73 27.83
C LYS A 127 -49.17 -1.45 28.62
N LEU A 128 -49.67 -2.43 29.37
CA LEU A 128 -50.88 -2.29 30.22
C LEU A 128 -50.74 -1.18 31.27
N THR A 129 -49.52 -0.93 31.75
CA THR A 129 -49.27 0.19 32.67
C THR A 129 -49.29 1.53 31.91
N HIS A 130 -48.75 1.59 30.70
CA HIS A 130 -48.73 2.80 29.89
C HIS A 130 -50.13 3.23 29.42
N THR A 131 -51.02 2.28 29.13
CA THR A 131 -52.43 2.53 28.79
C THR A 131 -53.31 2.82 30.01
N ASN A 132 -52.78 2.69 31.23
CA ASN A 132 -53.50 2.76 32.51
C ASN A 132 -54.54 1.63 32.73
N ASP A 133 -54.44 0.51 31.99
CA ASP A 133 -55.23 -0.70 32.25
C ASP A 133 -54.86 -1.35 33.59
N ILE A 134 -53.63 -1.14 34.05
CA ILE A 134 -53.15 -1.47 35.40
C ILE A 134 -52.37 -0.29 35.99
N VAL A 135 -52.47 -0.11 37.31
CA VAL A 135 -51.61 0.79 38.08
C VAL A 135 -50.63 -0.06 38.89
N LEU A 136 -49.34 0.25 38.80
CA LEU A 136 -48.25 -0.40 39.52
C LEU A 136 -47.38 0.66 40.18
N ALA A 137 -46.96 0.46 41.42
CA ALA A 137 -46.00 1.33 42.09
C ALA A 137 -44.61 1.21 41.45
N ASP A 138 -43.83 2.29 41.58
CA ASP A 138 -42.48 2.41 41.03
C ASP A 138 -41.56 1.25 41.43
N ASP A 139 -41.65 0.72 42.67
CA ASP A 139 -40.84 -0.42 43.11
C ASP A 139 -41.08 -1.70 42.27
N VAL A 140 -42.32 -1.92 41.81
CA VAL A 140 -42.64 -3.04 40.91
C VAL A 140 -42.12 -2.76 39.50
N LEU A 141 -42.28 -1.52 39.01
CA LEU A 141 -41.76 -1.11 37.71
C LEU A 141 -40.22 -1.18 37.65
N ILE A 142 -39.53 -0.73 38.69
CA ILE A 142 -38.07 -0.83 38.83
C ILE A 142 -37.65 -2.29 38.96
N SER A 143 -38.45 -3.15 39.60
CA SER A 143 -38.21 -4.60 39.62
C SER A 143 -38.32 -5.23 38.22
N ILE A 144 -39.31 -4.83 37.40
CA ILE A 144 -39.42 -5.23 35.98
C ILE A 144 -38.18 -4.79 35.20
N HIS A 145 -37.79 -3.51 35.31
CA HIS A 145 -36.61 -2.99 34.60
C HIS A 145 -35.30 -3.63 35.09
N THR A 146 -35.20 -3.94 36.37
CA THR A 146 -34.07 -4.71 36.93
C THR A 146 -34.01 -6.12 36.33
N LEU A 147 -35.15 -6.77 36.09
CA LEU A 147 -35.19 -8.09 35.45
C LEU A 147 -34.83 -7.99 33.96
N LEU A 148 -35.43 -7.05 33.23
CA LEU A 148 -35.14 -6.74 31.83
C LEU A 148 -33.65 -6.42 31.61
N SER A 149 -33.02 -5.61 32.47
CA SER A 149 -31.58 -5.28 32.37
C SER A 149 -30.67 -6.52 32.40
N ARG A 150 -31.05 -7.56 33.16
CA ARG A 150 -30.25 -8.80 33.31
C ARG A 150 -30.47 -9.81 32.18
N ILE A 151 -31.63 -9.79 31.50
CA ILE A 151 -31.99 -10.78 30.47
C ILE A 151 -32.00 -10.22 29.04
N GLY A 152 -32.26 -8.93 28.85
CA GLY A 152 -32.55 -8.32 27.54
C GLY A 152 -31.40 -8.44 26.53
N HIS A 153 -30.15 -8.47 27.00
CA HIS A 153 -28.96 -8.69 26.16
C HIS A 153 -28.90 -10.10 25.50
N LYS A 154 -29.87 -10.99 25.78
CA LYS A 154 -30.04 -12.29 25.10
C LYS A 154 -31.19 -12.33 24.11
N ASP A 155 -32.00 -11.27 24.01
CA ASP A 155 -33.13 -11.18 23.09
C ASP A 155 -32.77 -10.27 21.90
N ARG A 156 -32.51 -10.87 20.72
CA ARG A 156 -32.16 -10.12 19.50
C ARG A 156 -33.25 -9.12 19.08
N LYS A 157 -34.52 -9.37 19.44
CA LYS A 157 -35.66 -8.50 19.09
C LYS A 157 -36.05 -7.55 20.24
N PHE A 158 -35.25 -7.44 21.31
CA PHE A 158 -35.57 -6.64 22.52
C PHE A 158 -35.96 -5.18 22.21
N ALA A 159 -35.15 -4.48 21.43
CA ALA A 159 -35.38 -3.08 21.06
C ALA A 159 -36.67 -2.89 20.24
N VAL A 160 -36.97 -3.84 19.33
CA VAL A 160 -38.18 -3.83 18.50
C VAL A 160 -39.43 -4.13 19.34
N LYS A 161 -39.35 -5.13 20.24
CA LYS A 161 -40.42 -5.42 21.21
C LYS A 161 -40.75 -4.20 22.07
N ALA A 162 -39.72 -3.47 22.55
CA ALA A 162 -39.90 -2.27 23.35
C ALA A 162 -40.69 -1.17 22.64
N ARG A 163 -40.44 -0.98 21.34
CA ARG A 163 -41.17 -0.06 20.44
C ARG A 163 -42.62 -0.50 20.25
N LEU A 164 -42.85 -1.75 19.83
CA LEU A 164 -44.18 -2.31 19.57
C LEU A 164 -45.09 -2.32 20.81
N HIS A 165 -44.51 -2.39 22.00
CA HIS A 165 -45.24 -2.35 23.28
C HIS A 165 -45.25 -0.96 23.92
N GLN A 166 -44.83 0.10 23.20
CA GLN A 166 -44.85 1.52 23.62
C GLN A 166 -44.06 1.84 24.91
N SER A 167 -43.29 0.87 25.43
CA SER A 167 -42.54 0.97 26.69
C SER A 167 -41.44 2.03 26.71
N LEU A 168 -40.98 2.51 25.54
CA LEU A 168 -39.92 3.51 25.39
C LEU A 168 -40.17 4.77 26.25
N MET A 169 -41.38 5.33 26.18
CA MET A 169 -41.74 6.54 26.92
C MET A 169 -41.95 6.30 28.41
N LEU A 170 -42.52 5.14 28.79
CA LEU A 170 -42.67 4.75 30.18
C LEU A 170 -41.29 4.65 30.88
N THR A 171 -40.32 3.98 30.25
CA THR A 171 -38.96 3.88 30.77
C THR A 171 -38.26 5.25 30.83
N LEU A 172 -38.43 6.11 29.81
CA LEU A 172 -37.83 7.45 29.81
C LEU A 172 -38.41 8.34 30.92
N ASN A 173 -39.71 8.25 31.20
CA ASN A 173 -40.36 8.96 32.30
C ASN A 173 -39.89 8.44 33.67
N LEU A 174 -39.69 7.13 33.83
CA LEU A 174 -39.09 6.55 35.05
C LEU A 174 -37.65 7.02 35.26
N VAL A 175 -36.82 7.10 34.21
CA VAL A 175 -35.46 7.69 34.27
C VAL A 175 -35.51 9.16 34.74
N LYS A 176 -36.51 9.93 34.27
CA LYS A 176 -36.72 11.32 34.69
C LYS A 176 -37.09 11.42 36.16
N ALA A 177 -38.04 10.60 36.63
CA ALA A 177 -38.49 10.58 38.03
C ALA A 177 -37.39 10.12 39.01
N HIS A 178 -36.65 9.07 38.67
CA HIS A 178 -35.60 8.49 39.54
C HIS A 178 -34.20 9.06 39.28
N SER A 179 -34.09 10.21 38.58
CA SER A 179 -32.82 10.81 38.15
C SER A 179 -31.83 11.15 39.28
N HIS A 180 -32.30 11.32 40.52
CA HIS A 180 -31.47 11.51 41.72
C HIS A 180 -31.25 10.22 42.55
N ASN A 181 -31.93 9.12 42.22
CA ASN A 181 -31.89 7.87 42.98
C ASN A 181 -31.11 6.80 42.22
N PHE A 182 -29.77 6.85 42.32
CA PHE A 182 -28.86 5.99 41.56
C PHE A 182 -29.16 4.48 41.66
N ARG A 183 -29.64 4.00 42.82
CA ARG A 183 -30.04 2.59 43.02
C ARG A 183 -31.19 2.17 42.09
N ASN A 184 -32.14 3.07 41.84
CA ASN A 184 -33.30 2.84 40.98
C ASN A 184 -32.99 3.22 39.52
N LEU A 185 -32.14 4.22 39.31
CA LEU A 185 -31.69 4.72 38.01
C LEU A 185 -30.83 3.70 37.24
N GLN A 186 -29.91 3.01 37.92
CA GLN A 186 -28.98 2.06 37.30
C GLN A 186 -29.65 1.01 36.38
N PRO A 187 -30.69 0.25 36.81
CA PRO A 187 -31.37 -0.70 35.94
C PRO A 187 -32.16 -0.01 34.80
N LEU A 188 -32.70 1.19 35.04
CA LEU A 188 -33.43 1.95 34.02
C LEU A 188 -32.48 2.39 32.89
N LEU A 189 -31.30 2.91 33.20
CA LEU A 189 -30.27 3.26 32.22
C LEU A 189 -29.74 2.02 31.45
N GLN A 190 -29.65 0.86 32.11
CA GLN A 190 -29.26 -0.40 31.44
C GLN A 190 -30.32 -0.88 30.45
N VAL A 191 -31.60 -0.76 30.77
CA VAL A 191 -32.69 -1.05 29.82
C VAL A 191 -32.71 -0.03 28.68
N LEU A 192 -32.56 1.27 28.99
CA LEU A 192 -32.50 2.34 27.98
C LEU A 192 -31.32 2.12 27.00
N LYS A 193 -30.17 1.61 27.47
CA LYS A 193 -29.01 1.28 26.61
C LYS A 193 -29.36 0.22 25.55
N LEU A 194 -30.18 -0.75 25.92
CA LEU A 194 -30.69 -1.81 25.02
C LEU A 194 -31.82 -1.32 24.11
N TYR A 195 -32.46 -0.19 24.41
CA TYR A 195 -33.39 0.48 23.49
C TYR A 195 -32.64 1.35 22.48
N THR A 196 -31.70 2.18 22.96
CA THR A 196 -30.94 3.15 22.16
C THR A 196 -29.92 2.51 21.22
N SER A 197 -29.55 1.25 21.43
CA SER A 197 -28.72 0.50 20.49
C SER A 197 -29.39 0.25 19.12
N ASN A 198 -30.69 0.52 18.98
CA ASN A 198 -31.38 0.60 17.69
C ASN A 198 -31.55 2.07 17.26
N SER A 199 -31.19 2.38 16.01
CA SER A 199 -31.17 3.72 15.40
C SER A 199 -32.53 4.42 15.40
N VAL A 200 -33.61 3.69 15.10
CA VAL A 200 -34.98 4.23 15.06
C VAL A 200 -35.47 4.58 16.46
N ASN A 201 -35.26 3.69 17.43
CA ASN A 201 -35.56 3.95 18.85
C ASN A 201 -34.77 5.13 19.39
N ALA A 202 -33.47 5.24 19.05
CA ALA A 202 -32.62 6.36 19.44
C ALA A 202 -33.14 7.70 18.86
N SER A 203 -33.56 7.70 17.61
CA SER A 203 -34.12 8.88 16.95
C SER A 203 -35.49 9.28 17.55
N TYR A 204 -36.34 8.31 17.89
CA TYR A 204 -37.61 8.53 18.57
C TYR A 204 -37.41 9.11 19.99
N LEU A 205 -36.62 8.45 20.84
CA LEU A 205 -36.31 8.91 22.20
C LEU A 205 -35.68 10.31 22.19
N GLY A 206 -34.85 10.60 21.19
CA GLY A 206 -34.24 11.91 21.00
C GLY A 206 -35.25 13.03 20.70
N LYS A 207 -36.29 12.78 19.90
CA LYS A 207 -37.44 13.71 19.74
C LYS A 207 -38.13 13.98 21.08
N HIS A 208 -38.24 12.97 21.94
CA HIS A 208 -38.85 13.08 23.28
C HIS A 208 -37.86 13.53 24.39
N SER A 209 -36.91 14.41 24.05
CA SER A 209 -35.97 15.05 25.01
C SER A 209 -35.00 14.11 25.75
N ALA A 210 -34.79 12.86 25.30
CA ALA A 210 -33.85 11.95 25.96
C ALA A 210 -32.40 12.50 26.02
N VAL A 211 -31.96 13.26 25.01
CA VAL A 211 -30.65 13.92 24.98
C VAL A 211 -30.50 14.88 26.17
N ASN A 212 -31.48 15.76 26.39
CA ASN A 212 -31.50 16.71 27.51
C ASN A 212 -31.54 15.99 28.88
N LEU A 213 -32.28 14.88 28.97
CA LEU A 213 -32.33 14.06 30.17
C LEU A 213 -30.98 13.37 30.48
N MET A 214 -30.24 12.90 29.46
CA MET A 214 -28.91 12.32 29.68
C MET A 214 -27.93 13.35 30.25
N PHE A 215 -27.89 14.59 29.73
CA PHE A 215 -27.05 15.65 30.31
C PHE A 215 -27.41 15.96 31.78
N LYS A 216 -28.70 16.00 32.13
CA LYS A 216 -29.14 16.16 33.52
C LYS A 216 -28.64 15.01 34.41
N VAL A 217 -28.82 13.76 33.98
CA VAL A 217 -28.31 12.58 34.71
C VAL A 217 -26.78 12.62 34.85
N ILE A 218 -26.04 12.97 33.79
CA ILE A 218 -24.58 13.13 33.81
C ILE A 218 -24.17 14.14 34.88
N SER A 219 -24.83 15.31 34.93
CA SER A 219 -24.55 16.36 35.93
C SER A 219 -24.79 15.89 37.37
N TYR A 220 -25.82 15.07 37.60
CA TYR A 220 -26.15 14.54 38.93
C TYR A 220 -25.21 13.41 39.40
N CYS A 221 -24.72 12.57 38.48
CA CYS A 221 -23.81 11.48 38.84
C CYS A 221 -22.47 11.98 39.40
N GLY A 222 -21.95 13.06 38.81
CA GLY A 222 -20.70 13.70 39.17
C GLY A 222 -19.52 12.71 39.29
N LYS A 223 -18.61 13.00 40.22
CA LYS A 223 -17.36 12.26 40.41
C LYS A 223 -17.50 10.99 41.29
N ARG A 224 -18.71 10.69 41.78
CA ARG A 224 -18.99 9.58 42.72
C ARG A 224 -19.72 8.39 42.07
N HIS A 225 -20.67 8.64 41.16
CA HIS A 225 -21.53 7.60 40.58
C HIS A 225 -21.01 7.15 39.20
N THR A 226 -19.78 6.60 39.17
CA THR A 226 -19.04 6.28 37.93
C THR A 226 -19.63 5.15 37.09
N VAL A 227 -20.55 4.36 37.65
CA VAL A 227 -21.29 3.33 36.91
C VAL A 227 -22.47 3.94 36.17
N ASP A 228 -23.25 4.79 36.86
CA ASP A 228 -24.43 5.46 36.31
C ASP A 228 -24.03 6.53 35.28
N LEU A 229 -22.96 7.29 35.55
CA LEU A 229 -22.36 8.23 34.60
C LEU A 229 -21.95 7.55 33.30
N ARG A 230 -21.28 6.39 33.39
CA ARG A 230 -20.89 5.58 32.23
C ARG A 230 -22.10 5.12 31.44
N LEU A 231 -23.14 4.60 32.12
CA LEU A 231 -24.38 4.16 31.47
C LEU A 231 -25.13 5.32 30.79
N ALA A 232 -25.12 6.52 31.36
CA ALA A 232 -25.71 7.72 30.76
C ALA A 232 -24.91 8.17 29.52
N LEU A 233 -23.58 8.16 29.58
CA LEU A 233 -22.71 8.46 28.43
C LEU A 233 -22.82 7.39 27.33
N GLU A 234 -22.94 6.10 27.66
CA GLU A 234 -23.19 5.04 26.68
C GLU A 234 -24.56 5.20 25.98
N ASN A 235 -25.59 5.62 26.72
CA ASN A 235 -26.88 5.98 26.14
C ASN A 235 -26.78 7.21 25.23
N LEU A 236 -26.05 8.26 25.63
CA LEU A 236 -25.83 9.46 24.83
C LEU A 236 -25.01 9.17 23.56
N CYS A 237 -24.02 8.28 23.65
CA CYS A 237 -23.24 7.76 22.53
C CYS A 237 -24.10 6.98 21.54
N ASN A 238 -25.07 6.19 22.01
CA ASN A 238 -26.04 5.55 21.13
C ASN A 238 -27.01 6.56 20.51
N LEU A 239 -27.51 7.54 21.28
CA LEU A 239 -28.42 8.58 20.79
C LEU A 239 -27.80 9.41 19.66
N THR A 240 -26.52 9.78 19.77
CA THR A 240 -25.80 10.63 18.79
C THR A 240 -25.42 9.94 17.49
N LYS A 241 -25.62 8.61 17.37
CA LYS A 241 -25.54 7.94 16.06
C LYS A 241 -26.61 8.44 15.07
N SER A 242 -27.71 9.02 15.57
CA SER A 242 -28.69 9.71 14.73
C SER A 242 -28.20 11.13 14.44
N LYS A 243 -27.98 11.48 13.15
CA LYS A 243 -27.64 12.84 12.70
C LYS A 243 -28.57 13.89 13.33
N SER A 244 -29.87 13.61 13.43
CA SER A 244 -30.86 14.51 14.04
C SER A 244 -30.67 14.74 15.56
N ASN A 245 -30.07 13.80 16.28
CA ASN A 245 -29.78 13.94 17.72
C ASN A 245 -28.47 14.66 17.97
N SER A 246 -27.46 14.45 17.13
CA SER A 246 -26.23 15.26 17.15
C SER A 246 -26.55 16.74 16.86
N ALA A 247 -27.43 17.02 15.90
CA ALA A 247 -27.94 18.39 15.67
C ALA A 247 -28.62 19.00 16.91
N ARG A 248 -29.49 18.24 17.62
CA ARG A 248 -30.10 18.68 18.88
C ARG A 248 -29.08 18.96 19.99
N LEU A 249 -28.00 18.18 20.05
CA LEU A 249 -26.93 18.34 21.04
C LEU A 249 -26.07 19.57 20.74
N ILE A 250 -25.73 19.83 19.48
CA ILE A 250 -25.02 21.04 19.04
C ILE A 250 -25.80 22.29 19.47
N GLY A 251 -27.11 22.35 19.16
CA GLY A 251 -28.01 23.43 19.57
C GLY A 251 -28.30 23.54 21.07
N MET A 252 -27.62 22.75 21.92
CA MET A 252 -27.69 22.81 23.39
C MET A 252 -26.31 23.11 24.02
N GLU A 253 -25.33 23.60 23.26
CA GLU A 253 -23.93 23.80 23.69
C GLU A 253 -23.28 22.51 24.24
N GLY A 254 -23.79 21.34 23.83
CA GLY A 254 -23.39 20.06 24.40
C GLY A 254 -21.93 19.70 24.13
N ILE A 255 -21.30 20.27 23.09
CA ILE A 255 -19.88 20.06 22.79
C ILE A 255 -19.00 20.68 23.89
N SER A 256 -19.24 21.96 24.26
CA SER A 256 -18.49 22.65 25.32
C SER A 256 -18.62 21.92 26.67
N GLN A 257 -19.80 21.38 26.96
CA GLN A 257 -20.05 20.55 28.14
C GLN A 257 -19.27 19.22 28.10
N LEU A 258 -19.19 18.57 26.93
CA LEU A 258 -18.43 17.32 26.75
C LEU A 258 -16.91 17.55 26.80
N LEU A 259 -16.39 18.64 26.23
CA LEU A 259 -14.97 19.02 26.31
C LEU A 259 -14.56 19.35 27.74
N THR A 260 -15.40 20.08 28.47
CA THR A 260 -15.22 20.33 29.91
C THR A 260 -15.19 19.01 30.69
N LEU A 261 -16.15 18.11 30.43
CA LEU A 261 -16.24 16.81 31.10
C LEU A 261 -15.05 15.89 30.76
N HIS A 262 -14.53 15.91 29.52
CA HIS A 262 -13.34 15.17 29.12
C HIS A 262 -12.10 15.63 29.91
N SER A 263 -11.90 16.95 29.98
CA SER A 263 -10.78 17.59 30.70
C SER A 263 -10.85 17.29 32.20
N ASP A 264 -12.05 17.38 32.78
CA ASP A 264 -12.31 17.03 34.18
C ASP A 264 -11.94 15.55 34.45
N TRP A 265 -12.30 14.63 33.56
CA TRP A 265 -11.96 13.20 33.69
C TRP A 265 -10.51 12.83 33.33
N GLN A 266 -9.79 13.64 32.54
CA GLN A 266 -8.34 13.53 32.35
C GLN A 266 -7.62 13.76 33.69
N MET A 267 -7.90 14.87 34.37
CA MET A 267 -7.28 15.21 35.66
C MET A 267 -7.63 14.21 36.77
N LEU A 268 -8.85 13.67 36.79
CA LEU A 268 -9.34 12.78 37.86
C LEU A 268 -8.89 11.32 37.72
N ASP A 269 -8.77 10.80 36.49
CA ASP A 269 -8.48 9.38 36.25
C ASP A 269 -6.99 9.11 36.02
N SER A 270 -6.13 9.74 36.84
CA SER A 270 -4.66 9.59 36.89
C SER A 270 -4.16 8.17 37.25
N LYS A 271 -5.07 7.20 37.38
CA LYS A 271 -4.79 5.77 37.54
C LYS A 271 -5.51 4.90 36.50
N HIS A 272 -6.04 5.52 35.45
CA HIS A 272 -6.65 4.90 34.28
C HIS A 272 -7.73 3.84 34.61
N ARG A 273 -8.53 4.08 35.66
CA ARG A 273 -9.53 3.12 36.17
C ARG A 273 -10.90 3.29 35.53
N ASN A 274 -11.12 4.41 34.83
CA ASN A 274 -12.40 4.84 34.30
C ASN A 274 -12.30 5.21 32.80
N LEU A 275 -11.30 4.70 32.08
CA LEU A 275 -11.08 4.94 30.64
C LEU A 275 -12.36 4.81 29.79
N ALA A 276 -13.27 3.90 30.15
CA ALA A 276 -14.57 3.75 29.50
C ALA A 276 -15.44 5.02 29.51
N ILE A 277 -15.35 5.86 30.54
CA ILE A 277 -16.05 7.16 30.63
C ILE A 277 -15.50 8.10 29.56
N ARG A 278 -14.18 8.26 29.51
CA ARG A 278 -13.47 9.10 28.52
C ARG A 278 -13.68 8.59 27.10
N ARG A 279 -13.63 7.27 26.88
CA ARG A 279 -13.93 6.62 25.59
C ARG A 279 -15.34 6.96 25.12
N SER A 280 -16.34 6.91 26.00
CA SER A 280 -17.71 7.30 25.65
C SER A 280 -17.81 8.79 25.30
N ILE A 281 -17.10 9.68 26.00
CA ILE A 281 -17.08 11.12 25.67
C ILE A 281 -16.48 11.36 24.28
N LEU A 282 -15.32 10.77 23.98
CA LEU A 282 -14.70 10.87 22.66
C LEU A 282 -15.58 10.24 21.55
N LEU A 283 -16.24 9.11 21.81
CA LEU A 283 -17.17 8.51 20.84
C LEU A 283 -18.41 9.40 20.58
N ILE A 284 -18.93 10.08 21.60
CA ILE A 284 -19.98 11.10 21.43
C ILE A 284 -19.46 12.24 20.55
N LEU A 285 -18.26 12.76 20.82
CA LEU A 285 -17.64 13.82 20.02
C LEU A 285 -17.43 13.39 18.56
N LYS A 286 -16.89 12.18 18.30
CA LYS A 286 -16.77 11.62 16.94
C LYS A 286 -18.11 11.61 16.19
N ASN A 287 -19.18 11.15 16.83
CA ASN A 287 -20.53 11.13 16.23
C ASN A 287 -21.07 12.54 15.89
N ILE A 288 -20.71 13.56 16.68
CA ILE A 288 -21.13 14.95 16.46
C ILE A 288 -20.34 15.57 15.31
N THR A 289 -19.01 15.37 15.29
CA THR A 289 -18.09 15.94 14.29
C THR A 289 -18.21 15.31 12.89
N SER A 290 -19.01 14.25 12.74
CA SER A 290 -19.49 13.82 11.40
C SER A 290 -20.37 14.87 10.71
N LEU A 291 -21.03 15.78 11.45
CA LEU A 291 -21.81 16.88 10.87
C LEU A 291 -20.95 18.12 10.63
N ARG A 292 -21.12 18.83 9.50
CA ARG A 292 -20.44 20.12 9.22
C ARG A 292 -20.63 21.16 10.32
N SER A 293 -21.85 21.28 10.86
CA SER A 293 -22.16 22.13 12.02
C SER A 293 -21.50 21.65 13.33
N GLY A 294 -21.31 20.34 13.49
CA GLY A 294 -20.61 19.75 14.62
C GLY A 294 -19.10 19.99 14.58
N ARG A 295 -18.49 19.94 13.38
CA ARG A 295 -17.09 20.35 13.17
C ARG A 295 -16.90 21.82 13.55
N LYS A 296 -17.72 22.72 13.00
CA LYS A 296 -17.66 24.16 13.29
C LYS A 296 -17.77 24.45 14.79
N ALA A 297 -18.81 23.95 15.45
CA ALA A 297 -19.03 24.18 16.88
C ALA A 297 -17.96 23.52 17.78
N PHE A 298 -17.26 22.47 17.30
CA PHE A 298 -16.10 21.89 17.99
C PHE A 298 -14.85 22.77 17.91
N VAL A 299 -14.60 23.42 16.77
CA VAL A 299 -13.51 24.40 16.63
C VAL A 299 -13.80 25.64 17.47
N GLU A 300 -15.02 26.19 17.39
CA GLU A 300 -15.47 27.36 18.18
C GLU A 300 -15.38 27.13 19.70
N ALA A 301 -15.53 25.87 20.16
CA ALA A 301 -15.38 25.48 21.57
C ALA A 301 -13.92 25.16 21.99
N ASN A 302 -12.91 25.55 21.21
CA ASN A 302 -11.49 25.21 21.41
C ASN A 302 -11.21 23.70 21.51
N GLY A 303 -12.06 22.87 20.87
CA GLY A 303 -11.98 21.41 20.94
C GLY A 303 -10.69 20.83 20.37
N ILE A 304 -10.13 21.45 19.32
CA ILE A 304 -8.86 21.03 18.72
C ILE A 304 -7.75 21.08 19.77
N ARG A 305 -7.52 22.25 20.37
CA ARG A 305 -6.50 22.44 21.40
C ARG A 305 -6.73 21.52 22.60
N THR A 306 -7.96 21.44 23.08
CA THR A 306 -8.36 20.60 24.23
C THR A 306 -8.05 19.11 24.02
N LEU A 307 -8.34 18.56 22.83
CA LEU A 307 -8.05 17.16 22.54
C LEU A 307 -6.57 16.91 22.19
N TYR A 308 -5.89 17.90 21.60
CA TYR A 308 -4.45 17.83 21.31
C TYR A 308 -3.61 17.79 22.60
N GLU A 309 -3.82 18.75 23.50
CA GLU A 309 -3.13 18.80 24.81
C GLU A 309 -3.40 17.51 25.61
N SER A 310 -4.66 17.06 25.67
CA SER A 310 -5.02 15.79 26.32
C SER A 310 -4.49 14.52 25.61
N ALA A 311 -4.06 14.60 24.36
CA ALA A 311 -3.45 13.49 23.64
C ALA A 311 -1.92 13.45 23.88
N LEU A 312 -1.26 14.60 23.90
CA LEU A 312 0.15 14.73 24.28
C LEU A 312 0.38 14.23 25.72
N GLU A 313 -0.41 14.70 26.68
CA GLU A 313 -0.35 14.27 28.09
C GLU A 313 -0.55 12.75 28.29
N ALA A 314 -1.04 12.04 27.27
CA ALA A 314 -1.31 10.61 27.30
C ALA A 314 -0.32 9.77 26.47
N SER A 315 0.53 10.41 25.65
CA SER A 315 1.33 9.79 24.58
C SER A 315 2.20 8.61 25.01
N ASP A 316 2.76 8.66 26.22
CA ASP A 316 3.68 7.66 26.77
C ASP A 316 2.97 6.42 27.36
N SER A 317 1.64 6.45 27.50
CA SER A 317 0.86 5.43 28.19
C SER A 317 0.15 4.49 27.21
N ARG A 318 0.64 3.26 27.04
CA ARG A 318 0.03 2.25 26.15
C ARG A 318 -1.44 1.94 26.49
N ASP A 319 -1.84 2.06 27.76
CA ASP A 319 -3.24 1.90 28.18
C ASP A 319 -4.17 2.99 27.59
N MET A 320 -3.60 4.14 27.23
CA MET A 320 -4.32 5.30 26.68
C MET A 320 -4.48 5.27 25.16
N GLU A 321 -3.78 4.38 24.44
CA GLU A 321 -3.73 4.35 22.97
C GLU A 321 -5.12 4.42 22.32
N SER A 322 -6.07 3.63 22.85
CA SER A 322 -7.44 3.57 22.33
C SER A 322 -8.26 4.87 22.52
N LEU A 323 -7.77 5.84 23.28
CA LEU A 323 -8.30 7.20 23.43
C LEU A 323 -7.55 8.19 22.55
N ILE A 324 -6.22 8.09 22.47
CA ILE A 324 -5.36 8.91 21.61
C ILE A 324 -5.76 8.74 20.14
N LEU A 325 -6.02 7.51 19.72
CA LEU A 325 -6.53 7.20 18.39
C LEU A 325 -7.89 7.86 18.10
N LEU A 326 -8.82 7.83 19.05
CA LEU A 326 -10.12 8.50 18.92
C LEU A 326 -9.98 10.02 18.85
N ALA A 327 -9.07 10.61 19.64
CA ALA A 327 -8.75 12.03 19.54
C ALA A 327 -8.16 12.36 18.16
N SER A 328 -7.24 11.55 17.65
CA SER A 328 -6.62 11.72 16.32
C SER A 328 -7.65 11.75 15.18
N VAL A 329 -8.64 10.85 15.22
CA VAL A 329 -9.77 10.84 14.27
C VAL A 329 -10.56 12.16 14.32
N ILE A 330 -10.94 12.60 15.53
CA ILE A 330 -11.76 13.81 15.73
C ILE A 330 -10.98 15.05 15.29
N LEU A 331 -9.70 15.12 15.65
CA LEU A 331 -8.79 16.21 15.29
C LEU A 331 -8.62 16.32 13.78
N ARG A 332 -8.22 15.23 13.08
CA ARG A 332 -8.11 15.20 11.61
C ARG A 332 -9.42 15.64 10.95
N LYS A 333 -10.57 15.16 11.44
CA LYS A 333 -11.90 15.50 10.90
C LYS A 333 -12.32 16.96 11.14
N CYS A 334 -11.74 17.64 12.14
CA CYS A 334 -12.08 19.03 12.46
C CYS A 334 -11.02 20.06 12.05
N CYS A 335 -9.86 19.64 11.53
CA CYS A 335 -8.88 20.55 10.96
C CYS A 335 -9.48 21.34 9.77
N PRO A 336 -9.12 22.63 9.60
CA PRO A 336 -9.36 23.34 8.34
C PRO A 336 -8.74 22.56 7.17
N ARG A 337 -9.39 22.67 6.01
CA ARG A 337 -8.88 22.12 4.76
C ARG A 337 -8.38 23.25 3.86
N ASN A 338 -7.18 23.11 3.32
CA ASN A 338 -6.46 24.19 2.63
C ASN A 338 -6.35 23.93 1.11
N LYS A 339 -6.29 25.00 0.29
CA LYS A 339 -5.71 24.90 -1.07
C LYS A 339 -4.18 24.71 -0.94
N LEU A 340 -3.52 24.09 -1.92
CA LEU A 340 -2.04 24.08 -1.97
C LEU A 340 -1.52 25.53 -2.12
N PRO A 341 -0.31 25.87 -1.62
CA PRO A 341 0.30 27.19 -1.78
C PRO A 341 0.90 27.36 -3.20
N LEU A 342 0.02 27.31 -4.20
CA LEU A 342 0.27 27.51 -5.63
C LEU A 342 -0.81 28.44 -6.18
N ASP A 343 -0.44 29.35 -7.08
CA ASP A 343 -1.40 30.23 -7.76
C ASP A 343 -2.23 29.48 -8.82
N SER A 344 -1.70 28.37 -9.35
CA SER A 344 -2.39 27.46 -10.28
C SER A 344 -1.95 26.01 -10.10
N THR A 345 -2.87 25.06 -10.21
CA THR A 345 -2.59 23.61 -10.14
C THR A 345 -2.11 23.00 -11.46
N LEU A 346 -2.14 23.74 -12.57
CA LEU A 346 -1.55 23.33 -13.85
C LEU A 346 -0.02 23.41 -13.80
N SER A 347 0.68 22.66 -14.66
CA SER A 347 2.13 22.86 -14.89
C SER A 347 2.43 24.31 -15.30
N PRO A 348 3.48 24.96 -14.74
CA PRO A 348 3.95 26.27 -15.21
C PRO A 348 4.59 26.21 -16.62
N VAL A 349 4.95 25.01 -17.07
CA VAL A 349 5.47 24.73 -18.42
C VAL A 349 4.38 24.04 -19.24
N ILE A 350 3.96 24.70 -20.32
CA ILE A 350 2.93 24.26 -21.27
C ILE A 350 3.57 24.01 -22.64
N PHE A 351 3.38 22.82 -23.20
CA PHE A 351 3.88 22.49 -24.54
C PHE A 351 2.81 22.77 -25.61
N PRO A 352 3.08 23.60 -26.64
CA PRO A 352 2.10 23.90 -27.68
C PRO A 352 1.87 22.69 -28.58
N LEU A 353 0.63 22.18 -28.62
CA LEU A 353 0.28 20.99 -29.38
C LEU A 353 -0.05 21.31 -30.85
N PRO A 354 0.36 20.46 -31.81
CA PRO A 354 0.04 20.65 -33.22
C PRO A 354 -1.47 20.47 -33.47
N THR A 355 -2.04 21.33 -34.31
CA THR A 355 -3.47 21.29 -34.64
C THR A 355 -3.83 19.99 -35.38
N SER A 356 -4.63 19.14 -34.74
CA SER A 356 -5.18 17.91 -35.31
C SER A 356 -6.67 18.09 -35.61
N SER A 357 -7.08 17.70 -36.82
CA SER A 357 -8.51 17.68 -37.23
C SER A 357 -9.25 16.42 -36.75
N ILE A 358 -8.52 15.43 -36.20
CA ILE A 358 -9.03 14.10 -35.86
C ILE A 358 -9.20 13.92 -34.34
N HIS A 359 -8.46 14.70 -33.54
CA HIS A 359 -8.40 14.55 -32.08
C HIS A 359 -8.13 15.90 -31.42
N THR A 360 -8.94 16.26 -30.42
CA THR A 360 -8.78 17.48 -29.62
C THR A 360 -8.46 17.11 -28.16
N PRO A 361 -7.18 17.20 -27.74
CA PRO A 361 -6.75 16.85 -26.39
C PRO A 361 -7.48 17.62 -25.29
N GLU A 362 -7.64 16.99 -24.13
CA GLU A 362 -8.42 17.52 -23.02
C GLU A 362 -7.86 18.83 -22.46
N CYS A 363 -6.53 18.98 -22.42
CA CYS A 363 -5.84 20.21 -22.04
C CYS A 363 -6.24 21.42 -22.92
N VAL A 364 -6.55 21.19 -24.21
CA VAL A 364 -7.05 22.22 -25.14
C VAL A 364 -8.53 22.53 -24.88
N ARG A 365 -9.32 21.57 -24.38
CA ARG A 365 -10.72 21.80 -23.97
C ARG A 365 -10.77 22.66 -22.70
N LEU A 366 -9.96 22.32 -21.70
CA LEU A 366 -9.86 23.02 -20.41
C LEU A 366 -9.33 24.47 -20.57
N ALA A 367 -8.41 24.71 -21.51
CA ALA A 367 -7.92 26.06 -21.79
C ALA A 367 -9.00 27.00 -22.36
N ASN A 368 -10.08 26.47 -22.96
CA ASN A 368 -11.17 27.25 -23.54
C ASN A 368 -12.39 27.41 -22.61
N SER A 369 -12.39 26.78 -21.44
CA SER A 369 -13.49 26.87 -20.45
C SER A 369 -13.19 27.83 -19.29
N SER A 370 -12.14 28.66 -19.39
CA SER A 370 -11.76 29.67 -18.40
C SER A 370 -12.67 30.90 -18.36
N GLY A 371 -13.99 30.68 -18.25
CA GLY A 371 -14.93 31.68 -17.78
C GLY A 371 -14.95 31.65 -16.26
N GLU A 372 -14.38 32.65 -15.60
CA GLU A 372 -14.26 32.69 -14.13
C GLU A 372 -15.63 32.71 -13.45
N ALA A 373 -15.93 31.62 -12.75
CA ALA A 373 -17.08 31.50 -11.85
C ALA A 373 -16.68 30.66 -10.62
N GLU A 374 -15.80 31.20 -9.77
CA GLU A 374 -15.55 30.62 -8.45
C GLU A 374 -16.85 30.67 -7.61
N SER A 375 -17.57 29.55 -7.59
CA SER A 375 -18.74 29.38 -6.72
C SER A 375 -18.28 29.03 -5.31
N GLU A 376 -18.37 30.01 -4.40
CA GLU A 376 -18.00 29.80 -3.00
C GLU A 376 -18.83 28.68 -2.33
N HIS A 377 -18.13 27.71 -1.73
CA HIS A 377 -18.62 26.84 -0.65
C HIS A 377 -19.79 25.86 -0.92
N SER A 378 -19.75 25.08 -2.01
CA SER A 378 -20.64 23.90 -2.20
C SER A 378 -20.15 22.58 -1.55
N SER A 379 -19.51 22.58 -0.39
CA SER A 379 -18.97 21.33 0.19
C SER A 379 -20.07 20.31 0.57
N ILE A 380 -20.17 19.24 -0.21
CA ILE A 380 -21.12 18.12 -0.02
C ILE A 380 -20.76 17.36 1.27
N ASP A 381 -21.77 16.95 2.06
CA ASP A 381 -21.59 16.14 3.28
C ASP A 381 -21.50 14.63 2.92
N GLU A 382 -20.43 14.23 2.22
CA GLU A 382 -20.12 12.80 2.00
C GLU A 382 -19.57 12.13 3.27
N GLU A 383 -19.90 10.84 3.44
CA GLU A 383 -19.49 10.07 4.62
C GLU A 383 -18.09 9.49 4.47
N GLU A 384 -17.07 10.34 4.59
CA GLU A 384 -15.66 9.89 4.59
C GLU A 384 -15.42 8.83 5.68
N GLU A 385 -15.12 7.59 5.25
CA GLU A 385 -14.68 6.49 6.11
C GLU A 385 -13.26 6.74 6.64
N ASP A 386 -13.16 7.23 7.88
CA ASP A 386 -11.89 7.43 8.60
C ASP A 386 -11.23 6.11 9.07
N ASP A 387 -11.03 5.14 8.17
CA ASP A 387 -10.37 3.84 8.48
C ASP A 387 -8.84 3.91 8.43
N ASP A 388 -8.34 4.99 7.83
CA ASP A 388 -6.99 5.29 7.39
C ASP A 388 -5.95 5.56 8.52
N ILE A 389 -6.23 5.14 9.77
CA ILE A 389 -5.49 5.62 10.96
C ILE A 389 -4.74 4.53 11.75
N ASP A 390 -5.10 3.23 11.64
CA ASP A 390 -4.29 2.13 12.21
C ASP A 390 -4.61 0.71 11.62
N SER A 391 -5.08 0.63 10.36
CA SER A 391 -5.34 -0.67 9.71
C SER A 391 -4.10 -1.23 8.99
N ASP A 392 -3.18 -1.83 9.76
CA ASP A 392 -1.96 -2.48 9.24
C ASP A 392 -2.22 -3.75 8.38
N ASP A 393 -3.48 -4.18 8.19
CA ASP A 393 -3.86 -5.40 7.42
C ASP A 393 -4.87 -5.11 6.28
N GLU A 394 -4.97 -3.86 5.78
CA GLU A 394 -5.62 -3.58 4.49
C GLU A 394 -4.75 -4.10 3.33
N ARG A 395 -4.88 -5.40 3.10
CA ARG A 395 -4.10 -6.20 2.17
C ARG A 395 -4.49 -5.89 0.73
N PHE A 396 -3.94 -4.79 0.20
CA PHE A 396 -4.10 -4.24 -1.16
C PHE A 396 -5.05 -5.01 -2.08
N ARG A 397 -6.35 -4.75 -1.94
CA ARG A 397 -7.24 -4.91 -3.10
C ARG A 397 -6.72 -3.97 -4.19
N THR A 398 -6.55 -4.50 -5.40
CA THR A 398 -6.47 -3.68 -6.60
C THR A 398 -7.84 -3.12 -6.87
N GLU A 399 -8.18 -2.05 -6.17
CA GLU A 399 -9.04 -1.02 -6.75
C GLU A 399 -8.46 -0.66 -8.12
N PRO A 400 -9.31 -0.46 -9.16
CA PRO A 400 -8.87 0.12 -10.41
C PRO A 400 -8.07 1.40 -10.16
N GLU A 401 -7.13 1.72 -11.06
CA GLU A 401 -6.80 3.13 -11.28
C GLU A 401 -8.12 3.83 -11.61
N GLU A 402 -8.43 4.97 -10.96
CA GLU A 402 -9.66 5.72 -11.28
C GLU A 402 -9.69 5.96 -12.80
N PRO A 403 -10.78 5.62 -13.49
CA PRO A 403 -10.84 5.75 -14.94
C PRO A 403 -10.71 7.21 -15.36
N ASP A 404 -10.04 7.43 -16.48
CA ASP A 404 -10.18 8.68 -17.25
C ASP A 404 -11.62 8.66 -17.84
N GLU A 405 -12.60 9.15 -17.08
CA GLU A 405 -14.02 9.16 -17.46
C GLU A 405 -14.35 10.23 -18.53
N ASP A 406 -13.73 10.13 -19.71
CA ASP A 406 -14.34 10.66 -20.96
C ASP A 406 -13.64 10.16 -22.25
N LEU A 407 -13.54 8.83 -22.42
CA LEU A 407 -13.33 8.24 -23.76
C LEU A 407 -14.65 8.25 -24.55
N GLN A 408 -15.07 9.44 -24.98
CA GLN A 408 -16.09 9.58 -26.03
C GLN A 408 -15.56 9.00 -27.33
N ASP A 409 -16.31 8.06 -27.93
CA ASP A 409 -15.97 7.47 -29.22
C ASP A 409 -15.93 8.55 -30.31
N GLY A 410 -14.72 8.86 -30.78
CA GLY A 410 -14.53 9.62 -32.01
C GLY A 410 -15.15 8.88 -33.21
N PRO A 411 -15.68 9.61 -34.22
CA PRO A 411 -16.46 9.01 -35.31
C PRO A 411 -15.72 7.88 -36.01
N ASP A 412 -16.45 6.85 -36.41
CA ASP A 412 -15.87 5.54 -36.75
C ASP A 412 -15.22 5.51 -38.15
N LEU A 413 -14.02 6.07 -38.22
CA LEU A 413 -13.12 5.96 -39.37
C LEU A 413 -12.37 4.63 -39.31
N ASN A 414 -12.97 3.61 -39.92
CA ASN A 414 -12.46 2.24 -39.95
C ASN A 414 -11.44 2.00 -41.08
N GLU A 415 -10.55 2.97 -41.30
CA GLU A 415 -9.42 2.88 -42.25
C GLU A 415 -8.14 2.52 -41.51
N GLY A 416 -7.94 1.21 -41.30
CA GLY A 416 -6.64 0.66 -40.92
C GLY A 416 -5.62 0.86 -42.04
N ARG A 417 -4.33 0.94 -41.70
CA ARG A 417 -3.23 1.07 -42.67
C ARG A 417 -3.34 0.05 -43.80
N THR A 418 -3.22 0.52 -45.03
CA THR A 418 -3.12 -0.35 -46.20
C THR A 418 -1.81 -1.13 -46.19
N LEU A 419 -1.71 -2.18 -47.02
CA LEU A 419 -0.43 -2.89 -47.21
C LEU A 419 0.65 -1.96 -47.79
N GLU A 420 0.25 -1.00 -48.62
CA GLU A 420 1.13 0.02 -49.23
C GLU A 420 1.69 0.99 -48.16
N ASP A 421 0.87 1.42 -47.19
CA ASP A 421 1.33 2.18 -46.02
C ASP A 421 2.33 1.37 -45.17
N LEU A 422 2.12 0.05 -45.04
CA LEU A 422 3.00 -0.81 -44.26
C LEU A 422 4.36 -1.05 -44.94
N HIS A 423 4.45 -0.99 -46.27
CA HIS A 423 5.74 -1.05 -46.97
C HIS A 423 6.70 0.10 -46.61
N THR A 424 6.20 1.22 -46.05
CA THR A 424 7.08 2.27 -45.49
C THR A 424 7.99 1.77 -44.35
N TYR A 425 7.67 0.63 -43.72
CA TYR A 425 8.49 0.02 -42.68
C TYR A 425 9.55 -0.97 -43.20
N ASP A 426 9.58 -1.33 -44.50
CA ASP A 426 10.58 -2.26 -45.08
C ASP A 426 12.03 -1.85 -44.74
N GLN A 427 12.31 -0.54 -44.71
CA GLN A 427 13.60 0.05 -44.36
C GLN A 427 14.12 -0.31 -42.95
N PHE A 428 13.23 -0.74 -42.05
CA PHE A 428 13.58 -1.19 -40.71
C PHE A 428 13.90 -2.69 -40.66
N PHE A 429 13.63 -3.47 -41.71
CA PHE A 429 13.80 -4.93 -41.73
C PHE A 429 14.79 -5.38 -42.82
N ALA A 430 15.99 -4.80 -42.79
CA ALA A 430 17.09 -5.18 -43.67
C ALA A 430 17.46 -6.67 -43.54
N GLU A 431 17.37 -7.22 -42.32
CA GLU A 431 17.55 -8.64 -42.02
C GLU A 431 16.53 -9.56 -42.72
N ALA A 432 15.40 -9.02 -43.21
CA ALA A 432 14.42 -9.73 -44.01
C ALA A 432 14.60 -9.49 -45.52
N THR A 433 15.05 -8.30 -45.92
CA THR A 433 14.96 -7.78 -47.30
C THR A 433 16.28 -7.74 -48.08
N GLU A 434 17.45 -7.84 -47.42
CA GLU A 434 18.73 -7.73 -48.13
C GLU A 434 18.94 -8.87 -49.15
N SER A 435 19.06 -8.47 -50.41
CA SER A 435 19.36 -9.31 -51.58
C SER A 435 20.84 -9.16 -51.97
N GLU A 436 21.33 -10.01 -52.89
CA GLU A 436 22.72 -10.47 -53.06
C GLU A 436 23.82 -9.41 -53.35
N VAL A 437 23.58 -8.10 -53.22
CA VAL A 437 24.50 -7.05 -53.67
C VAL A 437 24.86 -6.05 -52.55
N ASN A 438 26.01 -6.31 -51.91
CA ASN A 438 26.96 -5.37 -51.25
C ASN A 438 27.44 -5.74 -49.83
N ILE A 439 27.77 -7.01 -49.56
CA ILE A 439 28.63 -7.36 -48.39
C ILE A 439 29.98 -6.60 -48.47
N SER A 440 30.43 -6.26 -49.67
CA SER A 440 31.56 -5.37 -49.97
C SER A 440 31.33 -3.85 -49.75
N LYS A 441 30.15 -3.39 -49.28
CA LYS A 441 29.96 -1.99 -48.81
C LYS A 441 29.87 -1.84 -47.29
N LEU A 442 29.73 -2.92 -46.53
CA LEU A 442 29.84 -2.84 -45.06
C LEU A 442 31.22 -2.29 -44.65
N SER A 443 32.26 -2.58 -45.43
CA SER A 443 33.58 -1.94 -45.31
C SER A 443 33.68 -0.57 -46.02
N LEU A 444 32.97 -0.35 -47.13
CA LEU A 444 33.15 0.83 -47.99
C LEU A 444 32.38 2.09 -47.54
N ILE A 445 31.31 1.94 -46.74
CA ILE A 445 30.60 3.10 -46.16
C ILE A 445 31.48 3.79 -45.11
N PHE A 446 32.18 3.02 -44.26
CA PHE A 446 33.20 3.54 -43.33
C PHE A 446 34.33 4.30 -44.05
N TYR A 447 34.76 3.82 -45.22
CA TYR A 447 35.82 4.48 -46.00
C TYR A 447 35.44 5.83 -46.62
N LYS A 448 34.16 6.24 -46.61
CA LYS A 448 33.74 7.56 -47.12
C LYS A 448 33.54 8.64 -46.06
N THR A 449 33.52 8.30 -44.78
CA THR A 449 33.57 9.27 -43.68
C THR A 449 35.01 9.63 -43.26
N GLN A 450 36.02 9.00 -43.86
CA GLN A 450 37.42 9.10 -43.42
C GLN A 450 38.39 9.72 -44.46
N PHE A 451 37.89 10.59 -45.35
CA PHE A 451 38.74 11.42 -46.22
C PHE A 451 38.24 12.87 -46.35
N CYS A 452 38.42 13.63 -45.27
CA CYS A 452 38.59 15.10 -45.30
C CYS A 452 39.79 15.53 -44.46
N THR A 453 40.91 14.81 -44.64
CA THR A 453 42.23 15.17 -44.10
C THR A 453 43.19 15.39 -45.27
N SER A 454 43.66 16.63 -45.42
CA SER A 454 44.74 16.95 -46.35
C SER A 454 46.05 16.31 -45.88
N SER A 455 46.78 15.69 -46.79
CA SER A 455 47.97 14.91 -46.45
C SER A 455 49.24 15.74 -46.47
N THR A 456 50.12 15.52 -45.50
CA THR A 456 51.57 15.35 -45.72
C THR A 456 52.19 14.74 -44.47
N ALA A 457 52.65 13.50 -44.57
CA ALA A 457 53.27 12.77 -43.47
C ALA A 457 54.66 12.28 -43.90
N THR A 458 55.57 12.11 -42.93
CA THR A 458 56.62 11.06 -42.81
C THR A 458 57.78 11.54 -41.89
N PRO A 459 58.55 10.65 -41.24
CA PRO A 459 58.10 9.42 -40.55
C PRO A 459 58.88 9.07 -39.25
N LEU A 460 58.51 7.97 -38.58
CA LEU A 460 59.30 7.23 -37.53
C LEU A 460 59.48 7.96 -36.16
N GLN A 461 59.76 7.32 -35.01
CA GLN A 461 59.82 5.89 -34.66
C GLN A 461 59.40 5.59 -33.18
N ARG A 462 59.36 4.29 -32.85
CA ARG A 462 59.02 3.61 -31.58
C ARG A 462 59.74 4.05 -30.28
N CYS A 463 58.94 4.09 -29.20
CA CYS A 463 59.12 3.45 -27.87
C CYS A 463 60.10 3.97 -26.79
N HIS A 464 59.71 3.63 -25.54
CA HIS A 464 60.47 3.50 -24.28
C HIS A 464 60.95 4.73 -23.48
N SER A 465 60.25 4.97 -22.37
CA SER A 465 60.76 5.16 -20.99
C SER A 465 62.25 5.44 -20.76
N GLY A 466 62.59 6.57 -20.12
CA GLY A 466 63.91 6.73 -19.46
C GLY A 466 64.28 8.15 -18.98
N PHE A 467 64.18 8.36 -17.66
CA PHE A 467 64.98 9.22 -16.75
C PHE A 467 65.92 10.37 -17.23
N LEU A 468 66.01 11.40 -16.35
CA LEU A 468 67.12 12.34 -16.07
C LEU A 468 67.36 13.59 -16.96
N SER A 469 66.93 14.74 -16.40
CA SER A 469 67.70 15.97 -16.15
C SER A 469 69.09 16.16 -16.80
N SER A 470 69.29 17.29 -17.50
CA SER A 470 70.46 18.18 -17.25
C SER A 470 70.39 19.56 -17.93
N TYR A 471 70.74 20.58 -17.15
CA TYR A 471 71.41 21.87 -17.47
C TYR A 471 70.88 22.91 -18.50
N GLN A 472 70.89 24.15 -17.99
CA GLN A 472 70.90 25.50 -18.60
C GLN A 472 72.14 25.75 -19.53
N PRO A 473 72.29 26.90 -20.28
CA PRO A 473 71.85 28.27 -19.89
C PRO A 473 71.45 29.30 -20.98
N SER A 474 71.02 30.48 -20.48
CA SER A 474 71.07 31.83 -21.13
C SER A 474 70.04 32.13 -22.26
N SER A 475 69.58 33.37 -22.50
CA SER A 475 69.91 34.68 -21.89
C SER A 475 68.71 35.66 -21.82
N SER A 476 68.82 36.59 -20.84
CA SER A 476 68.14 37.89 -20.63
C SER A 476 67.66 38.67 -21.88
N VAL A 477 66.61 39.49 -21.81
CA VAL A 477 66.60 40.89 -21.26
C VAL A 477 65.14 41.38 -21.15
N ASP A 478 64.68 42.17 -20.16
CA ASP A 478 65.16 42.48 -18.79
C ASP A 478 63.98 43.09 -17.96
N SER A 479 64.19 44.00 -17.00
CA SER A 479 63.17 44.66 -16.13
C SER A 479 63.16 46.21 -16.26
N PRO A 480 62.23 46.96 -15.61
CA PRO A 480 62.24 47.27 -14.14
C PRO A 480 60.87 47.05 -13.45
N THR A 481 60.73 46.51 -12.23
CA THR A 481 61.05 47.04 -10.88
C THR A 481 60.37 48.39 -10.49
N MET A 482 59.87 48.66 -9.27
CA MET A 482 59.58 47.90 -8.01
C MET A 482 59.00 48.90 -6.95
N LYS A 483 58.63 48.43 -5.72
CA LYS A 483 58.63 49.14 -4.40
C LYS A 483 57.30 49.77 -3.91
N HIS A 484 56.93 49.76 -2.61
CA HIS A 484 57.45 49.02 -1.42
C HIS A 484 56.53 49.11 -0.16
N THR A 485 56.31 47.98 0.54
CA THR A 485 56.25 47.78 2.04
C THR A 485 55.30 48.63 2.91
N VAL A 486 55.02 48.35 4.20
CA VAL A 486 55.53 47.43 5.27
C VAL A 486 54.30 46.87 6.03
N SER A 487 54.30 45.99 7.05
CA SER A 487 55.29 45.28 7.90
C SER A 487 54.59 44.03 8.47
N ASP A 488 55.10 42.80 8.38
CA ASP A 488 56.27 42.19 9.06
C ASP A 488 56.03 41.71 10.51
N VAL A 489 55.78 40.39 10.68
CA VAL A 489 56.21 39.58 11.84
C VAL A 489 56.57 38.13 11.41
N ASN A 490 57.83 37.90 11.03
CA ASN A 490 58.79 36.95 11.63
C ASN A 490 58.27 35.71 12.43
N ILE A 491 58.88 34.49 12.40
CA ILE A 491 60.09 33.98 11.69
C ILE A 491 60.23 32.43 11.84
N HIS A 492 61.02 31.78 10.95
CA HIS A 492 61.63 30.41 11.08
C HIS A 492 60.72 29.14 11.19
N ASP A 493 61.18 27.89 10.96
CA ASP A 493 62.25 27.30 10.11
C ASP A 493 62.20 25.73 10.22
N LYS A 494 62.87 25.01 9.31
CA LYS A 494 63.27 23.59 9.32
C LYS A 494 62.23 22.48 9.12
N GLN A 495 62.53 21.67 8.09
CA GLN A 495 62.10 20.28 7.96
C GLN A 495 62.70 19.39 9.07
N LYS A 496 61.95 18.41 9.56
CA LYS A 496 62.50 17.09 9.91
C LYS A 496 61.43 16.00 9.89
N ARG A 497 61.80 14.82 9.36
CA ARG A 497 61.00 13.58 9.45
C ARG A 497 60.69 13.23 10.91
N LEU A 498 59.49 12.70 11.14
CA LEU A 498 59.29 11.51 11.98
C LEU A 498 58.06 10.74 11.47
N SER A 499 58.02 9.44 11.79
CA SER A 499 56.99 8.49 11.35
C SER A 499 55.78 8.49 12.29
N ILE A 500 54.56 8.44 11.72
CA ILE A 500 53.33 8.01 12.40
C ILE A 500 52.64 6.98 11.49
N GLU A 501 51.91 6.05 12.09
CA GLU A 501 51.44 4.80 11.48
C GLU A 501 50.19 4.96 10.60
N SER A 502 49.88 3.91 9.84
CA SER A 502 48.65 3.76 9.08
C SER A 502 47.43 3.57 9.99
N SER A 503 46.79 4.67 10.41
CA SER A 503 45.47 4.60 11.04
C SER A 503 44.38 4.39 9.99
N SER A 504 43.81 3.19 9.93
CA SER A 504 42.59 2.95 9.16
C SER A 504 41.44 3.78 9.73
N ALA A 505 40.94 4.75 8.96
CA ALA A 505 39.72 5.47 9.32
C ALA A 505 38.54 4.46 9.35
N PRO A 506 37.70 4.44 10.40
CA PRO A 506 36.57 3.54 10.46
C PRO A 506 35.53 3.94 9.41
N ASN A 507 35.11 2.98 8.58
CA ASN A 507 34.09 3.22 7.57
C ASN A 507 32.72 3.47 8.27
N ILE A 508 32.32 4.74 8.33
CA ILE A 508 31.11 5.19 9.04
C ILE A 508 29.85 4.52 8.48
N PHE A 509 29.84 4.16 7.19
CA PHE A 509 28.73 3.46 6.56
C PHE A 509 28.51 2.06 7.15
N GLN A 510 29.59 1.32 7.45
CA GLN A 510 29.49 0.05 8.20
C GLN A 510 29.02 0.27 9.64
N GLN A 511 29.38 1.38 10.28
CA GLN A 511 28.90 1.70 11.63
C GLN A 511 27.40 2.02 11.65
N PHE A 512 26.90 2.73 10.63
CA PHE A 512 25.47 3.02 10.44
C PHE A 512 24.64 1.76 10.12
N LEU A 513 25.25 0.76 9.47
CA LEU A 513 24.68 -0.57 9.29
C LEU A 513 24.73 -1.40 10.61
N ALA A 514 25.80 -1.31 11.39
CA ALA A 514 25.93 -2.00 12.67
C ALA A 514 24.92 -1.52 13.73
N GLU A 515 24.59 -0.22 13.76
CA GLU A 515 23.56 0.32 14.66
C GLU A 515 22.15 -0.26 14.41
N LYS A 516 21.85 -0.76 13.20
CA LYS A 516 20.59 -1.47 12.93
C LYS A 516 20.48 -2.82 13.67
N GLY A 517 21.59 -3.38 14.17
CA GLY A 517 21.62 -4.73 14.76
C GLY A 517 21.12 -4.86 16.21
N ASN A 518 20.87 -3.76 16.93
CA ASN A 518 20.57 -3.78 18.37
C ASN A 518 19.25 -3.07 18.73
N GLN A 519 18.11 -3.66 18.39
CA GLN A 519 16.81 -3.30 18.98
C GLN A 519 15.99 -4.55 19.35
N GLU A 520 15.45 -4.59 20.57
CA GLU A 520 14.62 -5.71 21.05
C GLU A 520 13.26 -5.74 20.34
N GLU A 521 13.02 -6.77 19.52
CA GLU A 521 11.68 -7.04 19.00
C GLU A 521 10.71 -7.35 20.15
N LYS A 522 9.61 -6.58 20.22
CA LYS A 522 8.52 -6.79 21.18
C LYS A 522 7.22 -6.97 20.41
N SER A 523 6.60 -8.13 20.59
CA SER A 523 5.42 -8.56 19.84
C SER A 523 4.21 -7.61 20.04
N VAL A 524 3.38 -7.53 19.00
CA VAL A 524 2.24 -6.61 18.90
C VAL A 524 0.96 -7.40 18.61
N SER A 525 -0.18 -6.93 19.13
CA SER A 525 -1.51 -7.51 18.93
C SER A 525 -2.45 -6.50 18.28
N ALA A 526 -3.10 -6.86 17.18
CA ALA A 526 -4.01 -5.95 16.46
C ALA A 526 -5.32 -5.69 17.23
N LEU A 527 -5.82 -4.45 17.09
CA LEU A 527 -7.09 -3.99 17.67
C LEU A 527 -8.07 -3.64 16.55
N ASN A 528 -9.27 -4.21 16.58
CA ASN A 528 -10.30 -3.89 15.59
C ASN A 528 -10.90 -2.50 15.86
N LEU A 529 -10.68 -1.54 14.95
CA LEU A 529 -11.04 -0.14 15.18
C LEU A 529 -12.56 0.13 15.17
N LYS A 530 -13.32 -0.58 14.32
CA LYS A 530 -14.80 -0.43 14.23
C LYS A 530 -15.54 -1.02 15.44
N SER A 531 -14.95 -1.94 16.22
CA SER A 531 -15.60 -2.60 17.38
C SER A 531 -14.89 -2.47 18.75
N GLY A 532 -13.58 -2.22 18.78
CA GLY A 532 -12.77 -2.17 19.99
C GLY A 532 -12.38 -3.54 20.59
N ALA A 533 -12.48 -4.63 19.82
CA ALA A 533 -12.06 -5.97 20.25
C ALA A 533 -10.63 -6.31 19.80
N THR A 534 -9.86 -7.00 20.64
CA THR A 534 -8.55 -7.57 20.29
C THR A 534 -8.73 -8.76 19.35
N ILE A 535 -8.01 -8.78 18.23
CA ILE A 535 -8.07 -9.85 17.24
C ILE A 535 -6.78 -10.67 17.31
N PHE A 536 -6.89 -11.85 17.93
CA PHE A 536 -5.86 -12.85 18.16
C PHE A 536 -4.63 -12.44 18.99
N SER A 537 -3.92 -13.46 19.46
CA SER A 537 -2.60 -13.40 20.10
C SER A 537 -1.77 -14.50 19.48
N LEU A 538 -0.81 -14.16 18.62
CA LEU A 538 0.11 -15.11 18.02
C LEU A 538 1.24 -15.43 19.01
N ASP A 539 0.98 -16.39 19.88
CA ASP A 539 1.99 -16.97 20.77
C ASP A 539 2.91 -17.90 19.98
N MET A 540 4.06 -17.38 19.53
CA MET A 540 5.14 -18.14 18.89
C MET A 540 5.91 -18.96 19.95
N GLY A 541 5.21 -19.93 20.55
CA GLY A 541 5.73 -20.77 21.61
C GLY A 541 6.96 -21.58 21.16
N GLN A 542 8.05 -21.45 21.93
CA GLN A 542 9.30 -22.18 21.73
C GLN A 542 9.08 -23.70 21.64
N ARG A 543 9.27 -24.28 20.46
CA ARG A 543 9.29 -25.75 20.30
C ARG A 543 10.65 -26.32 20.72
N GLN A 544 10.77 -26.66 22.00
CA GLN A 544 11.77 -27.63 22.43
C GLN A 544 11.49 -29.00 21.79
N ASN A 545 12.54 -29.67 21.32
CA ASN A 545 12.46 -31.05 20.86
C ASN A 545 12.20 -32.00 22.05
N ILE A 546 11.15 -32.82 21.97
CA ILE A 546 11.00 -34.09 22.71
C ILE A 546 10.13 -35.03 21.86
N LEU A 547 10.49 -36.32 21.81
CA LEU A 547 9.84 -37.31 20.96
C LEU A 547 8.45 -37.69 21.48
N SER A 548 7.50 -37.89 20.55
CA SER A 548 6.17 -38.40 20.88
C SER A 548 6.13 -39.93 20.94
N VAL A 549 6.29 -40.50 22.14
CA VAL A 549 5.91 -41.90 22.38
C VAL A 549 4.39 -41.99 22.54
N LYS A 550 3.77 -42.90 21.79
CA LYS A 550 2.31 -43.09 21.74
C LYS A 550 1.76 -43.53 23.10
N THR A 551 0.66 -42.93 23.58
CA THR A 551 -0.41 -43.67 24.29
C THR A 551 -1.75 -42.94 24.24
N SER A 552 -2.81 -43.73 24.42
CA SER A 552 -4.20 -43.36 24.14
C SER A 552 -4.99 -42.84 25.34
N LYS A 553 -5.97 -41.97 25.05
CA LYS A 553 -7.30 -41.87 25.68
C LYS A 553 -7.43 -41.45 27.16
N SER A 554 -8.40 -40.54 27.33
CA SER A 554 -9.49 -40.55 28.33
C SER A 554 -9.49 -39.51 29.46
N ASN A 555 -10.71 -39.12 29.83
CA ASN A 555 -11.02 -38.05 30.76
C ASN A 555 -10.99 -38.50 32.23
N SER A 556 -10.39 -37.71 33.13
CA SER A 556 -10.91 -37.61 34.51
C SER A 556 -10.53 -36.31 35.24
N ARG A 557 -11.55 -35.44 35.35
CA ARG A 557 -11.97 -34.69 36.55
C ARG A 557 -10.98 -34.52 37.73
N SER A 558 -10.82 -33.24 38.13
CA SER A 558 -10.87 -32.75 39.53
C SER A 558 -9.63 -33.01 40.43
N LYS A 559 -9.38 -32.33 41.56
CA LYS A 559 -10.04 -31.17 42.23
C LYS A 559 -9.08 -30.52 43.27
N GLN A 560 -9.12 -29.19 43.39
CA GLN A 560 -8.93 -28.39 44.63
C GLN A 560 -7.81 -28.68 45.66
N LYS A 561 -7.02 -27.61 45.97
CA LYS A 561 -6.58 -27.15 47.32
C LYS A 561 -5.53 -28.04 48.04
N LYS A 562 -4.66 -27.57 48.95
CA LYS A 562 -4.59 -26.33 49.78
C LYS A 562 -3.17 -26.22 50.43
N LYS A 563 -2.68 -25.00 50.69
CA LYS A 563 -1.78 -24.57 51.81
C LYS A 563 -0.44 -25.32 52.13
N LEU A 564 0.65 -24.53 52.13
CA LEU A 564 1.46 -24.04 53.29
C LEU A 564 1.75 -24.98 54.50
N PRO A 565 2.89 -24.84 55.24
CA PRO A 565 3.75 -23.63 55.35
C PRO A 565 5.29 -23.88 55.30
N ALA A 566 6.05 -22.84 55.70
CA ALA A 566 7.51 -22.76 55.90
C ALA A 566 8.10 -23.82 56.89
N SER A 567 9.42 -24.04 57.03
CA SER A 567 10.41 -22.99 57.37
C SER A 567 11.90 -23.42 57.48
N LYS A 568 12.78 -22.40 57.42
CA LYS A 568 14.08 -22.20 58.12
C LYS A 568 15.33 -23.05 57.81
N ASP A 569 16.47 -22.36 58.00
CA ASP A 569 17.80 -22.85 58.41
C ASP A 569 18.60 -23.77 57.44
N ARG A 570 19.95 -23.75 57.36
CA ARG A 570 20.98 -22.83 57.91
C ARG A 570 22.36 -23.03 57.23
N ARG A 571 23.06 -21.91 56.95
CA ARG A 571 24.52 -21.65 57.12
C ARG A 571 25.61 -22.48 56.38
N ASN A 572 26.74 -21.76 56.19
CA ASN A 572 28.15 -22.20 56.07
C ASN A 572 28.64 -22.82 54.74
N SER A 573 29.92 -22.66 54.33
CA SER A 573 30.94 -21.61 54.64
C SER A 573 32.24 -21.82 53.84
N ARG A 574 33.05 -20.74 53.66
CA ARG A 574 34.45 -20.68 53.14
C ARG A 574 34.54 -20.78 51.59
N LYS A 575 35.33 -20.00 50.83
CA LYS A 575 36.61 -19.23 50.93
C LYS A 575 37.84 -19.97 50.35
N ILE A 576 38.79 -19.16 49.82
CA ILE A 576 40.16 -19.46 49.31
C ILE A 576 40.21 -19.73 47.77
N SER A 577 41.30 -19.39 47.04
CA SER A 577 41.66 -18.03 46.53
C SER A 577 43.07 -17.93 45.87
N VAL A 578 43.26 -17.01 44.90
CA VAL A 578 44.53 -16.42 44.36
C VAL A 578 45.32 -17.21 43.27
N THR A 579 46.20 -16.48 42.53
CA THR A 579 47.22 -16.86 41.49
C THR A 579 46.68 -17.40 40.15
N HIS A 580 46.77 -16.78 38.95
CA HIS A 580 47.46 -15.58 38.38
C HIS A 580 48.86 -15.83 37.72
N LEU A 581 49.02 -15.34 36.47
CA LEU A 581 50.24 -15.28 35.61
C LEU A 581 50.72 -16.63 34.99
N ASP A 582 51.32 -16.74 33.79
CA ASP A 582 51.42 -15.86 32.58
C ASP A 582 51.92 -16.69 31.35
N GLU A 583 51.88 -16.10 30.13
CA GLU A 583 52.80 -16.17 28.95
C GLU A 583 53.63 -17.45 28.60
N CYS A 584 54.00 -17.82 27.35
CA CYS A 584 53.81 -17.22 26.00
C CYS A 584 54.19 -18.20 24.83
N LEU A 585 53.81 -17.81 23.60
CA LEU A 585 54.56 -17.93 22.32
C LEU A 585 54.79 -19.25 21.52
N ILE A 586 54.83 -19.04 20.19
CA ILE A 586 55.51 -19.76 19.06
C ILE A 586 54.81 -20.94 18.33
N ASP A 587 54.53 -20.65 17.04
CA ASP A 587 54.55 -21.41 15.77
C ASP A 587 54.66 -22.95 15.73
N GLY A 588 53.99 -23.59 14.74
CA GLY A 588 54.25 -25.00 14.43
C GLY A 588 53.39 -25.70 13.35
N LEU A 589 53.61 -25.33 12.09
CA LEU A 589 53.33 -26.08 10.85
C LEU A 589 52.95 -27.59 10.90
N THR A 590 51.95 -27.95 10.07
CA THR A 590 51.88 -29.20 9.25
C THR A 590 51.79 -30.57 9.93
N ALA A 591 50.61 -31.22 9.82
CA ALA A 591 50.43 -32.52 9.15
C ALA A 591 48.97 -33.02 9.16
N MET A 592 48.39 -33.34 7.99
CA MET A 592 47.15 -34.14 7.89
C MET A 592 47.45 -35.59 7.52
N ARG A 593 46.94 -36.54 8.32
CA ARG A 593 46.52 -37.93 7.98
C ARG A 593 46.00 -38.59 9.27
N SER A 594 44.95 -39.41 9.28
CA SER A 594 44.12 -39.94 8.17
C SER A 594 42.82 -40.60 8.68
N MET A 595 41.79 -40.68 7.81
CA MET A 595 40.58 -41.56 7.89
C MET A 595 39.56 -41.18 8.98
N GLN A 596 38.23 -41.27 8.80
CA GLN A 596 37.30 -41.73 7.73
C GLN A 596 36.06 -40.77 7.76
N VAL A 597 35.34 -40.38 6.68
CA VAL A 597 34.47 -41.16 5.75
C VAL A 597 33.34 -41.88 6.53
N GLU A 598 32.03 -41.77 6.27
CA GLU A 598 31.18 -40.95 5.36
C GLU A 598 30.26 -39.96 6.17
N ASP A 599 29.34 -39.13 5.64
CA ASP A 599 29.31 -38.09 4.57
C ASP A 599 27.98 -37.27 4.67
N VAL A 600 27.86 -36.06 4.07
CA VAL A 600 26.65 -35.31 3.61
C VAL A 600 27.11 -34.06 2.82
N ASP A 601 26.52 -33.78 1.66
CA ASP A 601 26.96 -32.71 0.76
C ASP A 601 26.78 -31.28 1.31
N GLN A 602 27.89 -30.54 1.40
CA GLN A 602 27.92 -29.07 1.36
C GLN A 602 28.70 -28.60 0.13
N VAL A 603 28.05 -28.59 -1.03
CA VAL A 603 28.63 -27.97 -2.24
C VAL A 603 28.59 -26.45 -2.07
N THR A 604 29.76 -25.84 -1.92
CA THR A 604 29.94 -24.39 -1.82
C THR A 604 29.71 -23.70 -3.16
N PHE A 605 28.45 -23.42 -3.51
CA PHE A 605 28.08 -22.65 -4.70
C PHE A 605 28.38 -21.14 -4.56
N TYR A 606 29.67 -20.80 -4.50
CA TYR A 606 30.18 -19.42 -4.44
C TYR A 606 31.46 -19.22 -5.27
N ASP A 607 31.55 -19.85 -6.45
CA ASP A 607 32.59 -19.55 -7.47
C ASP A 607 32.06 -19.89 -8.89
N GLU A 608 31.22 -19.02 -9.46
CA GLU A 608 30.84 -19.08 -10.89
C GLU A 608 30.25 -17.75 -11.44
N PHE A 609 30.56 -16.61 -10.80
CA PHE A 609 30.00 -15.29 -11.14
C PHE A 609 31.00 -14.27 -11.73
N GLU A 610 32.25 -14.69 -11.95
CA GLU A 610 33.20 -13.94 -12.79
C GLU A 610 33.08 -14.38 -14.24
N ASP A 611 32.34 -13.61 -15.05
CA ASP A 611 32.84 -13.14 -16.36
C ASP A 611 31.87 -12.19 -17.08
N GLU A 612 32.45 -11.31 -17.92
CA GLU A 612 31.85 -10.38 -18.89
C GLU A 612 30.32 -10.09 -18.75
N PHE A 613 29.96 -9.10 -17.92
CA PHE A 613 28.93 -8.15 -18.37
C PHE A 613 29.60 -7.17 -19.36
N CYS A 614 28.88 -6.71 -20.39
CA CYS A 614 29.35 -5.62 -21.26
C CYS A 614 29.17 -4.25 -20.58
N GLU A 615 29.67 -4.14 -19.36
CA GLU A 615 29.62 -2.92 -18.55
C GLU A 615 30.79 -2.01 -18.94
N PHE A 616 30.55 -1.18 -19.95
CA PHE A 616 31.48 -0.14 -20.36
C PHE A 616 31.55 0.96 -19.30
N PRO A 617 32.74 1.53 -19.01
CA PRO A 617 32.84 2.68 -18.12
C PRO A 617 32.05 3.85 -18.70
N HIS A 618 31.38 4.63 -17.86
CA HIS A 618 30.57 5.77 -18.32
C HIS A 618 31.45 6.85 -18.98
N ASP A 619 31.02 7.36 -20.13
CA ASP A 619 31.73 8.39 -20.90
C ASP A 619 31.03 9.75 -20.70
N ALA A 620 31.56 10.54 -19.77
CA ALA A 620 31.04 11.86 -19.39
C ALA A 620 31.13 12.90 -20.52
N ASP A 621 32.14 12.80 -21.40
CA ASP A 621 32.31 13.70 -22.56
C ASP A 621 31.30 13.38 -23.66
N LEU A 622 30.99 12.10 -23.87
CA LEU A 622 29.90 11.63 -24.73
C LEU A 622 28.54 11.99 -24.15
N TYR A 623 28.33 11.78 -22.84
CA TYR A 623 27.11 12.20 -22.15
C TYR A 623 26.86 13.70 -22.33
N THR A 624 27.85 14.55 -22.03
CA THR A 624 27.76 16.01 -22.17
C THR A 624 27.40 16.44 -23.59
N ARG A 625 28.06 15.87 -24.61
CA ARG A 625 27.78 16.19 -26.03
C ARG A 625 26.40 15.69 -26.50
N LEU A 626 25.86 14.65 -25.89
CA LEU A 626 24.52 14.13 -26.18
C LEU A 626 23.44 14.91 -25.42
N ALA A 627 23.69 15.34 -24.18
CA ALA A 627 22.81 16.21 -23.41
C ALA A 627 22.55 17.53 -24.14
N ALA A 628 23.60 18.12 -24.71
CA ALA A 628 23.52 19.33 -25.53
C ALA A 628 22.68 19.18 -26.82
N GLN A 629 22.34 17.94 -27.23
CA GLN A 629 21.48 17.64 -28.38
C GLN A 629 20.04 17.27 -27.97
N THR A 630 19.83 16.88 -26.72
CA THR A 630 18.52 16.49 -26.17
C THR A 630 17.58 17.70 -26.07
N GLN A 631 16.34 17.56 -26.53
CA GLN A 631 15.38 18.65 -26.60
C GLN A 631 14.38 18.59 -25.42
N SER A 632 14.31 19.66 -24.64
CA SER A 632 13.39 19.85 -23.51
C SER A 632 12.39 20.98 -23.79
N THR A 633 11.30 21.04 -23.02
CA THR A 633 10.25 22.07 -23.16
C THR A 633 10.57 23.38 -22.41
N HIS A 634 11.55 23.32 -21.51
CA HIS A 634 12.13 24.44 -20.79
C HIS A 634 13.65 24.18 -20.62
N MET A 635 14.46 25.24 -20.52
CA MET A 635 15.92 25.11 -20.48
C MET A 635 16.39 24.46 -19.17
N PHE A 636 17.31 23.51 -19.27
CA PHE A 636 18.08 23.05 -18.10
C PHE A 636 19.20 24.05 -17.79
N GLN A 637 19.55 24.21 -16.51
CA GLN A 637 20.67 25.06 -16.09
C GLN A 637 22.00 24.29 -15.99
N LYS A 638 21.95 22.97 -15.80
CA LYS A 638 23.12 22.14 -15.51
C LYS A 638 22.93 20.68 -15.91
N LEU A 639 24.04 19.95 -15.98
CA LEU A 639 24.03 18.50 -15.94
C LEU A 639 24.01 18.03 -14.48
N ALA A 640 23.23 16.99 -14.16
CA ALA A 640 23.19 16.42 -12.83
C ALA A 640 24.44 15.56 -12.58
N PHE A 641 25.11 15.73 -11.43
CA PHE A 641 26.32 14.96 -11.09
C PHE A 641 26.13 13.43 -11.17
N PRO A 642 25.02 12.83 -10.66
CA PRO A 642 24.83 11.38 -10.76
C PRO A 642 24.72 10.88 -12.20
N ASP A 643 24.07 11.65 -13.08
CA ASP A 643 23.87 11.27 -14.47
C ASP A 643 25.15 11.46 -15.31
N LEU A 644 25.87 12.57 -15.12
CA LEU A 644 27.13 12.89 -15.82
C LEU A 644 28.24 11.87 -15.56
N TYR A 645 28.27 11.29 -14.36
CA TYR A 645 29.23 10.27 -13.95
C TYR A 645 28.64 8.83 -13.96
N GLY A 646 27.40 8.65 -14.45
CA GLY A 646 26.77 7.33 -14.62
C GLY A 646 26.53 6.54 -13.32
N ILE A 647 26.32 7.22 -12.19
CA ILE A 647 26.31 6.63 -10.84
C ILE A 647 25.12 5.66 -10.66
N LYS A 648 25.44 4.43 -10.23
CA LYS A 648 24.48 3.34 -9.94
C LYS A 648 24.16 3.22 -8.45
N GLY A 649 23.39 2.19 -8.06
CA GLY A 649 23.22 1.81 -6.65
C GLY A 649 24.49 1.20 -6.04
N LEU A 650 24.43 0.87 -4.75
CA LEU A 650 25.49 0.16 -4.04
C LEU A 650 25.76 -1.23 -4.66
N TYR A 651 26.80 -1.33 -5.48
CA TYR A 651 27.20 -2.53 -6.23
C TYR A 651 27.34 -3.76 -5.33
N LYS A 652 26.64 -4.85 -5.67
CA LYS A 652 26.61 -6.13 -4.93
C LYS A 652 26.17 -6.05 -3.45
N VAL A 653 25.75 -4.89 -2.94
CA VAL A 653 25.20 -4.76 -1.57
C VAL A 653 23.68 -4.86 -1.61
N MET A 654 23.14 -5.77 -0.80
CA MET A 654 21.70 -5.91 -0.60
C MET A 654 21.24 -5.05 0.58
N GLU A 655 20.48 -3.98 0.30
CA GLU A 655 19.91 -3.11 1.33
C GLU A 655 18.59 -3.70 1.86
N PRO A 656 18.40 -3.88 3.19
CA PRO A 656 17.15 -4.38 3.74
C PRO A 656 16.06 -3.30 3.75
N LEU A 657 14.80 -3.70 3.54
CA LEU A 657 13.65 -2.83 3.68
C LEU A 657 13.59 -2.19 5.07
N SER A 658 13.16 -0.92 5.15
CA SER A 658 13.02 -0.23 6.45
C SER A 658 11.87 -0.81 7.26
N SER A 659 12.08 -1.05 8.55
CA SER A 659 10.98 -1.22 9.48
C SER A 659 10.23 0.11 9.68
N ARG A 660 8.89 0.05 9.73
CA ARG A 660 8.03 1.20 10.05
C ARG A 660 7.87 1.27 11.57
N LYS A 661 8.18 2.40 12.19
CA LYS A 661 7.96 2.56 13.65
C LYS A 661 6.46 2.62 13.95
N PHE A 662 5.99 1.84 14.91
CA PHE A 662 4.60 1.89 15.38
C PHE A 662 4.24 3.32 15.84
N GLY A 663 3.05 3.79 15.47
CA GLY A 663 2.57 5.14 15.83
C GLY A 663 3.26 6.30 15.10
N VAL A 664 4.13 6.07 14.10
CA VAL A 664 4.76 7.16 13.34
C VAL A 664 3.72 8.06 12.68
N GLN A 665 2.73 7.47 12.00
CA GLN A 665 1.63 8.17 11.34
C GLN A 665 0.82 9.06 12.29
N ARG A 666 0.48 8.52 13.48
CA ARG A 666 -0.19 9.24 14.56
C ARG A 666 0.62 10.47 15.01
N SER A 667 1.94 10.31 15.13
CA SER A 667 2.85 11.40 15.48
C SER A 667 2.86 12.48 14.39
N LYS A 668 2.87 12.12 13.11
CA LYS A 668 2.79 13.07 11.99
C LYS A 668 1.46 13.83 11.91
N ILE A 669 0.33 13.17 12.21
CA ILE A 669 -0.95 13.86 12.37
C ILE A 669 -0.88 14.91 13.49
N PHE A 670 -0.27 14.58 14.64
CA PHE A 670 -0.09 15.54 15.74
C PHE A 670 0.90 16.66 15.40
N GLU A 671 1.97 16.38 14.65
CA GLU A 671 2.92 17.40 14.17
C GLU A 671 2.27 18.36 13.15
N ASP A 672 1.29 17.93 12.36
CA ASP A 672 0.51 18.80 11.49
C ASP A 672 -0.54 19.64 12.25
N ILE A 673 -1.14 19.08 13.30
CA ILE A 673 -2.05 19.82 14.21
C ILE A 673 -1.28 20.85 15.04
N ASP A 674 -0.07 20.52 15.47
CA ASP A 674 0.87 21.40 16.17
C ASP A 674 1.17 22.67 15.35
N ARG A 675 1.48 22.52 14.06
CA ARG A 675 1.68 23.65 13.13
C ARG A 675 0.50 24.62 13.10
N MET A 676 -0.73 24.11 13.17
CA MET A 676 -1.96 24.92 13.21
C MET A 676 -2.22 25.60 14.57
N ILE A 677 -1.93 24.92 15.69
CA ILE A 677 -2.13 25.48 17.04
C ILE A 677 -1.05 26.54 17.33
N HIS A 678 0.16 26.32 16.82
CA HIS A 678 1.35 27.14 17.05
C HIS A 678 1.86 27.78 15.74
N ALA A 679 0.94 28.45 15.03
CA ALA A 679 1.25 29.18 13.79
C ALA A 679 2.28 30.31 14.00
N ASP A 680 2.46 30.79 15.24
CA ASP A 680 3.51 31.73 15.65
C ASP A 680 4.94 31.16 15.57
N GLN A 681 5.07 29.83 15.43
CA GLN A 681 6.35 29.12 15.30
C GLN A 681 6.69 28.73 13.85
N LEU A 682 5.86 29.14 12.88
CA LEU A 682 6.09 28.87 11.46
C LEU A 682 6.98 29.92 10.81
N VAL A 683 7.79 29.47 9.86
CA VAL A 683 8.71 30.29 9.07
C VAL A 683 8.14 30.56 7.67
N ASP A 684 7.42 29.58 7.11
CA ASP A 684 6.72 29.57 5.82
C ASP A 684 7.45 30.28 4.66
N ARG A 685 8.79 30.17 4.65
CA ARG A 685 9.66 30.82 3.67
C ARG A 685 9.79 29.94 2.43
N VAL A 686 9.32 30.42 1.28
CA VAL A 686 9.63 29.81 -0.01
C VAL A 686 11.15 29.92 -0.26
N VAL A 687 11.82 28.79 -0.48
CA VAL A 687 13.27 28.69 -0.70
C VAL A 687 13.64 28.17 -2.10
N TYR A 688 12.65 27.67 -2.84
CA TYR A 688 12.73 27.34 -4.26
C TYR A 688 11.34 27.45 -4.87
N ASP A 689 11.23 28.09 -6.04
CA ASP A 689 9.97 28.35 -6.74
C ASP A 689 10.17 28.26 -8.25
N TYR A 690 9.75 27.14 -8.85
CA TYR A 690 9.93 26.86 -10.27
C TYR A 690 9.02 27.73 -11.14
N ASP A 691 7.81 28.05 -10.69
CA ASP A 691 6.86 28.93 -11.39
C ASP A 691 7.51 30.30 -11.61
N LYS A 692 8.15 30.84 -10.57
CA LYS A 692 8.92 32.09 -10.65
C LYS A 692 10.09 31.98 -11.63
N ILE A 693 10.85 30.87 -11.59
CA ILE A 693 12.01 30.66 -12.48
C ILE A 693 11.59 30.61 -13.95
N VAL A 694 10.51 29.90 -14.28
CA VAL A 694 9.98 29.82 -15.65
C VAL A 694 9.53 31.20 -16.14
N LEU A 695 8.90 32.01 -15.27
CA LEU A 695 8.52 33.39 -15.59
C LEU A 695 9.74 34.30 -15.82
N GLU A 696 10.76 34.25 -14.95
CA GLU A 696 11.98 35.07 -15.08
C GLU A 696 12.84 34.71 -16.30
N GLN A 697 12.80 33.45 -16.77
CA GLN A 697 13.52 33.00 -17.97
C GLN A 697 12.74 33.20 -19.29
N GLY A 698 11.55 33.80 -19.27
CA GLY A 698 10.77 34.10 -20.48
C GLY A 698 9.82 32.99 -20.94
N GLY A 699 9.52 32.01 -20.09
CA GLY A 699 8.48 31.01 -20.31
C GLY A 699 8.98 29.72 -20.97
N THR A 700 8.15 29.17 -21.87
CA THR A 700 8.38 27.87 -22.50
C THR A 700 9.27 28.01 -23.72
N CYS A 701 10.06 26.97 -24.01
CA CYS A 701 10.93 26.94 -25.18
C CYS A 701 10.10 26.69 -26.45
N SER A 702 9.40 27.73 -26.92
CA SER A 702 8.72 27.71 -28.21
C SER A 702 9.72 27.36 -29.32
N GLY A 703 9.45 26.27 -30.03
CA GLY A 703 10.46 25.60 -30.85
C GLY A 703 11.01 26.48 -31.97
N ARG A 704 12.33 26.72 -31.96
CA ARG A 704 13.06 27.28 -33.11
C ARG A 704 13.23 26.23 -34.21
N ALA A 705 12.15 26.00 -34.94
CA ALA A 705 12.20 25.37 -36.26
C ALA A 705 12.13 26.47 -37.34
N SER A 706 13.02 26.41 -38.32
CA SER A 706 13.19 27.38 -39.43
C SER A 706 13.77 28.76 -39.06
N ASP A 707 14.47 29.33 -40.05
CA ASP A 707 14.67 30.77 -40.30
C ASP A 707 15.56 31.60 -39.36
N VAL A 708 16.71 31.05 -38.93
CA VAL A 708 17.94 31.84 -38.74
C VAL A 708 19.18 31.06 -39.23
N GLU A 709 19.73 31.43 -40.39
CA GLU A 709 21.09 31.02 -40.79
C GLU A 709 22.13 31.91 -40.11
N SER A 710 22.51 31.58 -38.87
CA SER A 710 23.63 32.21 -38.15
C SER A 710 24.72 31.17 -37.84
N ASN A 711 25.90 31.33 -38.45
CA ASN A 711 27.01 30.36 -38.38
C ASN A 711 27.80 30.34 -37.05
N ASP A 712 27.24 30.87 -35.96
CA ASP A 712 27.84 30.77 -34.63
C ASP A 712 27.49 29.42 -34.00
N THR A 713 28.45 28.50 -34.03
CA THR A 713 28.37 27.16 -33.41
C THR A 713 28.75 27.19 -31.93
N ASP A 714 28.37 28.26 -31.24
CA ASP A 714 28.65 28.43 -29.81
C ASP A 714 27.67 27.59 -28.97
N GLN A 715 28.21 26.87 -28.00
CA GLN A 715 27.55 25.68 -27.44
C GLN A 715 26.51 26.03 -26.38
N THR A 716 25.48 25.20 -26.24
CA THR A 716 24.64 25.20 -25.04
C THR A 716 25.52 24.81 -23.84
N GLY A 717 25.85 25.80 -23.01
CA GLY A 717 26.86 25.70 -21.92
C GLY A 717 26.49 24.82 -20.72
N LEU A 718 25.71 23.75 -20.95
CA LEU A 718 25.35 22.75 -19.95
C LEU A 718 26.62 22.08 -19.42
N SER A 719 26.86 22.27 -18.13
CA SER A 719 28.02 21.76 -17.40
C SER A 719 27.58 21.33 -15.99
N ASN A 720 28.49 20.70 -15.24
CA ASN A 720 28.35 20.56 -13.80
C ASN A 720 29.36 21.48 -13.09
N GLN A 721 28.98 22.01 -11.92
CA GLN A 721 29.81 22.90 -11.10
C GLN A 721 29.69 22.57 -9.60
N ASP A 722 29.25 21.36 -9.26
CA ASP A 722 28.95 20.98 -7.87
C ASP A 722 30.21 20.81 -7.03
N GLU A 723 31.28 20.30 -7.66
CA GLU A 723 32.62 20.19 -7.07
C GLU A 723 33.16 21.56 -6.57
N LEU A 724 32.80 22.66 -7.27
CA LEU A 724 33.19 24.03 -6.90
C LEU A 724 32.38 24.60 -5.73
N ARG A 725 31.31 23.91 -5.29
CA ARG A 725 30.38 24.34 -4.25
C ARG A 725 30.60 23.62 -2.91
N LEU A 726 31.40 22.54 -2.90
CA LEU A 726 31.55 21.66 -1.74
C LEU A 726 32.26 22.32 -0.56
N GLY A 727 31.82 22.01 0.65
CA GLY A 727 32.37 22.54 1.90
C GLY A 727 32.00 24.00 2.18
N PHE A 728 31.37 24.71 1.24
CA PHE A 728 30.92 26.08 1.42
C PHE A 728 29.48 26.12 1.93
N LEU A 729 29.28 26.76 3.09
CA LEU A 729 27.95 27.14 3.59
C LEU A 729 27.66 28.60 3.26
N ASP A 730 26.44 28.88 2.83
CA ASP A 730 25.95 30.24 2.62
C ASP A 730 25.67 30.91 3.97
N VAL A 731 26.60 31.74 4.41
CA VAL A 731 26.50 32.49 5.68
C VAL A 731 25.34 33.49 5.70
N HIS A 732 24.67 33.75 4.57
CA HIS A 732 23.51 34.63 4.48
C HIS A 732 22.17 33.88 4.61
N THR A 733 22.14 32.53 4.58
CA THR A 733 20.91 31.78 4.90
C THR A 733 21.15 30.44 5.59
N GLU A 734 20.42 30.18 6.68
CA GLU A 734 20.34 28.86 7.32
C GLU A 734 19.45 27.86 6.58
N SER A 735 18.84 28.23 5.44
CA SER A 735 18.00 27.32 4.67
C SER A 735 18.81 26.38 3.78
N LEU A 736 18.29 25.16 3.58
CA LEU A 736 18.66 24.36 2.43
C LEU A 736 18.37 25.11 1.12
N LYS A 737 19.17 24.82 0.09
CA LYS A 737 18.94 25.26 -1.29
C LYS A 737 18.54 24.05 -2.14
N PHE A 738 17.63 24.24 -3.09
CA PHE A 738 17.09 23.17 -3.94
C PHE A 738 17.26 23.51 -5.43
N SER A 739 17.31 22.51 -6.29
CA SER A 739 17.16 22.68 -7.75
C SER A 739 16.64 21.41 -8.42
N ALA A 740 15.83 21.54 -9.47
CA ALA A 740 15.44 20.44 -10.36
C ALA A 740 15.62 20.79 -11.85
N GLN A 741 16.43 21.80 -12.17
CA GLN A 741 16.63 22.29 -13.55
C GLN A 741 17.69 21.49 -14.32
N PHE A 742 17.44 20.19 -14.45
CA PHE A 742 18.25 19.20 -15.17
C PHE A 742 17.36 18.05 -15.67
N GLU A 743 17.87 17.23 -16.59
CA GLU A 743 17.11 16.13 -17.19
C GLU A 743 16.56 15.14 -16.14
N CYS A 744 15.31 14.67 -16.34
CA CYS A 744 14.52 13.90 -15.36
C CYS A 744 14.15 14.64 -14.06
N GLY A 745 14.58 15.89 -13.85
CA GLY A 745 14.33 16.64 -12.62
C GLY A 745 12.84 16.94 -12.40
N ASN A 746 12.36 16.75 -11.17
CA ASN A 746 11.01 17.16 -10.76
C ASN A 746 10.99 17.62 -9.30
N LEU A 747 10.79 18.94 -9.14
CA LEU A 747 10.36 19.66 -7.95
C LEU A 747 9.80 21.01 -8.42
N ARG A 748 8.63 21.42 -7.93
CA ARG A 748 7.99 22.70 -8.30
C ARG A 748 8.19 23.79 -7.25
N LYS A 749 7.98 23.48 -5.97
CA LYS A 749 8.14 24.46 -4.88
C LYS A 749 8.67 23.79 -3.61
N ALA A 750 9.54 24.50 -2.89
CA ALA A 750 10.01 24.10 -1.56
C ALA A 750 9.82 25.25 -0.56
N ILE A 751 9.15 24.96 0.55
CA ILE A 751 8.78 25.93 1.58
C ILE A 751 9.36 25.48 2.92
N GLN A 752 10.26 26.28 3.49
CA GLN A 752 10.79 26.07 4.82
C GLN A 752 9.74 26.49 5.85
N VAL A 753 8.98 25.52 6.36
CA VAL A 753 7.91 25.75 7.34
C VAL A 753 8.45 25.90 8.77
N ARG A 754 9.57 25.23 9.09
CA ARG A 754 10.33 25.39 10.36
C ARG A 754 11.84 25.26 10.07
N GLN A 755 12.71 25.59 11.03
CA GLN A 755 14.16 25.71 10.80
C GLN A 755 14.79 24.53 10.03
N TYR A 756 14.38 23.30 10.34
CA TYR A 756 14.85 22.08 9.68
C TYR A 756 13.73 21.26 9.02
N GLU A 757 12.66 21.92 8.59
CA GLU A 757 11.48 21.27 8.00
C GLU A 757 11.02 21.96 6.72
N TYR A 758 10.78 21.15 5.68
CA TYR A 758 10.47 21.61 4.34
C TYR A 758 9.24 20.89 3.78
N ASP A 759 8.20 21.65 3.46
CA ASP A 759 7.08 21.18 2.65
C ASP A 759 7.46 21.34 1.16
N LEU A 760 7.35 20.25 0.42
CA LEU A 760 7.75 20.11 -0.98
C LEU A 760 6.53 19.83 -1.85
N ILE A 761 6.49 20.45 -3.02
CA ILE A 761 5.42 20.30 -4.00
C ILE A 761 6.04 19.85 -5.32
N LEU A 762 5.61 18.70 -5.82
CA LEU A 762 6.02 18.17 -7.13
C LEU A 762 5.35 18.92 -8.26
N ASN A 763 5.98 18.96 -9.43
CA ASN A 763 5.33 19.43 -10.64
C ASN A 763 4.37 18.34 -11.15
N PRO A 764 3.15 18.68 -11.61
CA PRO A 764 2.35 17.76 -12.43
C PRO A 764 3.06 17.48 -13.75
N ASP A 765 2.58 16.47 -14.48
CA ASP A 765 3.07 16.22 -15.83
C ASP A 765 2.75 17.41 -16.77
N ILE A 766 3.59 17.63 -17.78
CA ILE A 766 3.38 18.70 -18.78
C ILE A 766 2.00 18.55 -19.45
N ASN A 767 1.33 19.68 -19.64
CA ASN A 767 -0.05 19.78 -20.13
C ASN A 767 -1.09 19.02 -19.28
N SER A 768 -0.75 18.72 -18.03
CA SER A 768 -1.62 18.08 -17.04
C SER A 768 -1.69 18.89 -15.74
N ASN A 769 -2.60 18.46 -14.87
CA ASN A 769 -2.78 18.86 -13.48
C ASN A 769 -2.66 17.65 -12.53
N HIS A 770 -2.07 16.55 -13.02
CA HIS A 770 -2.03 15.23 -12.39
C HIS A 770 -0.68 14.52 -12.40
N HIS A 771 -0.66 13.34 -11.77
CA HIS A 771 0.41 12.33 -11.77
C HIS A 771 1.57 12.63 -10.80
N HIS A 772 1.25 13.28 -9.69
CA HIS A 772 2.19 13.69 -8.65
C HIS A 772 2.79 12.50 -7.88
N GLN A 773 3.93 11.98 -8.37
CA GLN A 773 4.61 10.82 -7.77
C GLN A 773 6.14 10.79 -7.96
N TRP A 774 6.63 11.07 -9.18
CA TRP A 774 8.07 11.09 -9.46
C TRP A 774 8.70 12.34 -8.86
N PHE A 775 9.86 12.18 -8.23
CA PHE A 775 10.68 13.29 -7.78
C PHE A 775 12.15 12.98 -8.01
N TYR A 776 12.89 13.98 -8.46
CA TYR A 776 14.34 13.97 -8.58
C TYR A 776 14.83 15.42 -8.46
N PHE A 777 15.56 15.74 -7.40
CA PHE A 777 16.03 17.10 -7.13
C PHE A 777 17.34 17.13 -6.35
N GLU A 778 18.09 18.20 -6.55
CA GLU A 778 19.29 18.56 -5.82
C GLU A 778 18.92 19.25 -4.49
N VAL A 779 19.71 19.01 -3.45
CA VAL A 779 19.72 19.71 -2.16
C VAL A 779 21.15 20.12 -1.83
N SER A 780 21.37 21.33 -1.32
CA SER A 780 22.68 21.79 -0.81
C SER A 780 22.51 22.76 0.37
N ASN A 781 23.63 23.25 0.93
CA ASN A 781 23.68 24.11 2.13
C ASN A 781 23.20 23.44 3.43
N MET A 782 23.35 22.11 3.53
CA MET A 782 23.06 21.32 4.73
C MET A 782 24.17 21.38 5.78
N ARG A 783 23.79 21.22 7.05
CA ARG A 783 24.71 21.00 8.18
C ARG A 783 24.83 19.49 8.45
N GLN A 784 26.06 19.01 8.63
CA GLN A 784 26.38 17.63 9.01
C GLN A 784 25.65 17.23 10.30
N GLY A 785 25.14 16.00 10.37
CA GLY A 785 24.56 15.42 11.59
C GLY A 785 23.19 15.98 12.00
N GLN A 786 22.74 17.09 11.40
CA GLN A 786 21.44 17.69 11.67
C GLN A 786 20.31 16.87 11.00
N PRO A 787 19.24 16.49 11.73
CA PRO A 787 18.03 15.96 11.10
C PRO A 787 17.26 17.06 10.36
N TYR A 788 16.92 16.78 9.10
CA TYR A 788 16.06 17.59 8.23
C TYR A 788 14.83 16.78 7.82
N ARG A 789 13.62 17.32 8.01
CA ARG A 789 12.36 16.71 7.57
C ARG A 789 11.92 17.27 6.23
N PHE A 790 11.53 16.37 5.32
CA PHE A 790 10.92 16.69 4.05
C PHE A 790 9.51 16.09 4.00
N ASN A 791 8.53 16.89 3.60
CA ASN A 791 7.14 16.50 3.45
C ASN A 791 6.72 16.77 1.99
N ILE A 792 6.56 15.75 1.15
CA ILE A 792 6.01 15.91 -0.21
C ILE A 792 4.49 15.91 -0.08
N VAL A 793 3.82 17.06 -0.22
CA VAL A 793 2.43 17.27 0.25
C VAL A 793 1.33 17.12 -0.82
N ASN A 794 1.67 16.94 -2.10
CA ASN A 794 0.71 16.83 -3.20
C ASN A 794 0.59 15.43 -3.81
N CYS A 795 0.91 14.35 -3.09
CA CYS A 795 0.70 12.99 -3.60
C CYS A 795 -0.79 12.63 -3.71
N GLU A 796 -1.17 11.88 -4.74
CA GLU A 796 -2.59 11.66 -5.11
C GLU A 796 -3.17 10.29 -4.72
N LYS A 797 -2.31 9.29 -4.47
CA LYS A 797 -2.72 7.89 -4.25
C LYS A 797 -3.10 7.67 -2.79
N VAL A 798 -4.04 6.77 -2.50
CA VAL A 798 -4.50 6.49 -1.12
C VAL A 798 -3.39 5.88 -0.23
N ASN A 799 -2.49 5.07 -0.79
CA ASN A 799 -1.41 4.44 -0.03
C ASN A 799 -0.15 4.24 -0.91
N SER A 800 1.02 4.09 -0.28
CA SER A 800 2.32 4.02 -0.94
C SER A 800 3.25 2.99 -0.28
N GLN A 801 4.18 2.43 -1.05
CA GLN A 801 5.20 1.48 -0.56
C GLN A 801 6.15 2.07 0.49
N PHE A 802 6.17 3.39 0.70
CA PHE A 802 6.83 4.03 1.84
C PHE A 802 6.28 3.56 3.21
N ASN A 803 5.00 3.16 3.29
CA ASN A 803 4.45 2.51 4.49
C ASN A 803 4.88 1.03 4.64
N PHE A 804 5.52 0.42 3.63
CA PHE A 804 5.86 -1.01 3.57
C PHE A 804 7.38 -1.27 3.43
N GLY A 805 8.18 -0.26 3.80
CA GLY A 805 9.64 -0.33 3.94
C GLY A 805 10.45 0.24 2.78
N MET A 806 9.82 0.79 1.74
CA MET A 806 10.52 1.56 0.71
C MET A 806 11.19 2.80 1.33
N GLN A 807 12.39 3.13 0.83
CA GLN A 807 13.14 4.32 1.22
C GLN A 807 13.47 5.16 -0.03
N PRO A 808 13.51 6.50 0.08
CA PRO A 808 14.04 7.36 -0.97
C PRO A 808 15.54 7.09 -1.17
N LEU A 809 16.05 7.44 -2.34
CA LEU A 809 17.48 7.33 -2.66
C LEU A 809 18.17 8.68 -2.49
N MET A 810 19.44 8.63 -2.06
CA MET A 810 20.34 9.77 -2.02
C MET A 810 21.68 9.43 -2.67
N MET A 811 22.27 10.40 -3.38
CA MET A 811 23.66 10.42 -3.83
C MET A 811 24.34 11.66 -3.22
N SER A 812 25.54 11.53 -2.67
CA SER A 812 26.36 12.61 -2.10
C SER A 812 27.57 12.86 -2.97
N VAL A 813 27.79 14.11 -3.41
CA VAL A 813 28.94 14.45 -4.26
C VAL A 813 30.25 14.27 -3.48
N ILE A 814 30.29 14.63 -2.19
CA ILE A 814 31.47 14.37 -1.35
C ILE A 814 31.80 12.88 -1.26
N GLU A 815 30.83 12.01 -0.93
CA GLU A 815 31.06 10.55 -0.89
C GLU A 815 31.54 10.00 -2.25
N ALA A 816 31.00 10.51 -3.36
CA ALA A 816 31.42 10.11 -4.69
C ALA A 816 32.90 10.47 -4.99
N LEU A 817 33.35 11.65 -4.58
CA LEU A 817 34.75 12.09 -4.72
C LEU A 817 35.70 11.41 -3.72
N GLU A 818 35.20 11.02 -2.53
CA GLU A 818 35.94 10.22 -1.55
C GLU A 818 36.07 8.74 -1.94
N GLY A 819 35.47 8.32 -3.06
CA GLY A 819 35.61 6.97 -3.65
C GLY A 819 34.41 6.06 -3.46
N ASN A 820 33.29 6.56 -2.95
CA ASN A 820 32.02 5.85 -2.75
C ASN A 820 30.89 6.35 -3.69
N PRO A 821 31.05 6.41 -5.03
CA PRO A 821 30.02 6.92 -5.93
C PRO A 821 28.82 5.97 -6.03
N CYS A 822 27.80 6.19 -5.22
CA CYS A 822 26.59 5.37 -5.21
C CYS A 822 25.31 6.15 -4.85
N TRP A 823 24.18 5.62 -5.34
CA TRP A 823 22.86 5.87 -4.79
C TRP A 823 22.58 4.90 -3.63
N ALA A 824 22.23 5.42 -2.46
CA ALA A 824 21.92 4.64 -1.25
C ALA A 824 20.50 4.92 -0.72
N ARG A 825 19.87 3.93 -0.07
CA ARG A 825 18.53 4.04 0.53
C ARG A 825 18.59 4.74 1.89
N VAL A 826 18.04 5.95 1.96
CA VAL A 826 18.19 6.85 3.13
C VAL A 826 16.89 7.14 3.86
N GLY A 827 17.02 7.81 5.01
CA GLY A 827 15.90 8.37 5.77
C GLY A 827 15.39 7.48 6.90
N LYS A 828 14.78 8.15 7.89
CA LYS A 828 14.14 7.58 9.08
C LYS A 828 12.78 8.24 9.28
N ASP A 829 11.94 7.61 10.11
CA ASP A 829 10.60 8.12 10.46
C ASP A 829 9.68 8.37 9.25
N ILE A 830 9.81 7.49 8.26
CA ILE A 830 9.10 7.53 6.99
C ILE A 830 7.62 7.18 7.18
N CYS A 831 6.72 7.96 6.58
CA CYS A 831 5.29 7.68 6.57
C CYS A 831 4.61 8.23 5.32
N TYR A 832 3.53 7.59 4.89
CA TYR A 832 2.60 8.08 3.88
C TYR A 832 1.18 8.16 4.45
N TYR A 833 0.49 9.31 4.35
CA TYR A 833 -0.80 9.53 5.01
C TYR A 833 -1.66 10.64 4.37
N LYS A 834 -2.99 10.53 4.47
CA LYS A 834 -3.94 11.57 4.04
C LYS A 834 -3.71 12.87 4.81
N ASN A 835 -3.53 13.98 4.10
CA ASN A 835 -3.24 15.30 4.68
C ASN A 835 -4.45 16.25 4.62
N HIS A 836 -4.23 17.53 4.93
CA HIS A 836 -5.27 18.55 5.06
C HIS A 836 -5.47 19.41 3.79
N PHE A 837 -4.71 19.17 2.71
CA PHE A 837 -4.87 19.87 1.44
C PHE A 837 -5.96 19.22 0.58
N ILE A 838 -6.79 20.02 -0.11
CA ILE A 838 -7.85 19.53 -1.00
C ILE A 838 -7.39 19.57 -2.47
N ARG A 839 -7.79 18.57 -3.24
CA ARG A 839 -7.80 18.59 -4.70
C ARG A 839 -8.97 19.46 -5.20
N ASN A 840 -8.75 20.20 -6.28
CA ASN A 840 -9.79 20.95 -6.98
C ASN A 840 -10.77 19.98 -7.70
N ALA A 841 -12.03 20.37 -7.93
CA ALA A 841 -13.00 19.57 -8.68
C ALA A 841 -12.51 19.25 -10.12
N ASN A 842 -11.84 20.23 -10.74
CA ASN A 842 -11.20 20.10 -12.05
C ASN A 842 -9.95 19.18 -12.03
N THR A 843 -9.59 18.66 -10.86
CA THR A 843 -8.46 17.71 -10.62
C THR A 843 -8.98 16.39 -10.00
N THR A 844 -10.25 16.04 -10.23
CA THR A 844 -10.90 14.87 -9.62
C THR A 844 -12.05 14.28 -10.46
N GLY A 845 -12.16 14.63 -11.75
CA GLY A 845 -13.33 14.26 -12.57
C GLY A 845 -14.63 14.93 -12.08
N GLY A 846 -14.54 16.12 -11.47
CA GLY A 846 -15.66 16.82 -10.85
C GLY A 846 -15.94 16.45 -9.38
N ILE A 847 -15.35 15.36 -8.86
CA ILE A 847 -15.63 14.86 -7.49
C ILE A 847 -15.04 15.82 -6.44
N GLN A 848 -15.89 16.62 -5.81
CA GLN A 848 -15.46 17.63 -4.84
C GLN A 848 -14.94 17.00 -3.53
N GLY A 849 -13.87 17.55 -2.96
CA GLY A 849 -13.48 17.30 -1.57
C GLY A 849 -12.40 16.23 -1.31
N LYS A 850 -11.97 15.47 -2.32
CA LYS A 850 -10.81 14.55 -2.21
C LYS A 850 -9.57 15.28 -1.70
N SER A 851 -8.82 14.67 -0.78
CA SER A 851 -7.59 15.24 -0.22
C SER A 851 -6.33 14.78 -0.97
N TYR A 852 -5.24 15.53 -0.81
CA TYR A 852 -3.89 15.04 -1.10
C TYR A 852 -3.35 14.19 0.07
N TYR A 853 -2.21 13.55 -0.17
CA TYR A 853 -1.47 12.71 0.75
C TYR A 853 -0.04 13.25 0.90
N THR A 854 0.52 13.15 2.10
CA THR A 854 1.90 13.52 2.39
C THR A 854 2.79 12.28 2.40
N THR A 855 3.87 12.29 1.63
CA THR A 855 5.05 11.45 1.90
C THR A 855 5.99 12.24 2.80
N THR A 856 6.25 11.78 4.03
CA THR A 856 7.24 12.42 4.91
C THR A 856 8.40 11.48 5.21
N PHE A 857 9.61 12.04 5.31
CA PHE A 857 10.83 11.35 5.73
C PHE A 857 11.81 12.33 6.37
N THR A 858 12.61 11.85 7.32
CA THR A 858 13.67 12.63 7.97
C THR A 858 15.03 12.12 7.52
N LEU A 859 15.86 12.98 6.94
CA LEU A 859 17.25 12.69 6.57
C LEU A 859 18.22 13.29 7.57
N THR A 860 19.43 12.73 7.63
CA THR A 860 20.59 13.34 8.26
C THR A 860 21.72 13.27 7.26
N PHE A 861 22.28 14.42 6.87
CA PHE A 861 23.34 14.46 5.86
C PHE A 861 24.71 14.10 6.47
N PRO A 862 25.54 13.32 5.76
CA PRO A 862 26.84 12.85 6.27
C PRO A 862 27.86 13.99 6.36
N HIS A 863 27.75 15.00 5.48
CA HIS A 863 28.72 16.07 5.31
C HIS A 863 28.05 17.46 5.39
N ALA A 864 28.85 18.50 5.66
CA ALA A 864 28.38 19.89 5.72
C ALA A 864 28.80 20.64 4.46
N GLY A 865 27.87 21.42 3.87
CA GLY A 865 28.13 22.10 2.59
C GLY A 865 28.30 21.15 1.41
N ASP A 866 27.68 19.96 1.47
CA ASP A 866 27.65 19.01 0.35
C ASP A 866 26.68 19.48 -0.76
N VAL A 867 26.74 18.80 -1.90
CA VAL A 867 25.64 18.75 -2.86
C VAL A 867 25.11 17.32 -2.86
N CYS A 868 23.86 17.14 -2.45
CA CYS A 868 23.19 15.85 -2.44
C CYS A 868 22.06 15.83 -3.48
N TYR A 869 21.79 14.68 -4.05
CA TYR A 869 20.65 14.45 -4.93
C TYR A 869 19.68 13.48 -4.26
N LEU A 870 18.37 13.79 -4.30
CA LEU A 870 17.30 12.95 -3.78
C LEU A 870 16.38 12.48 -4.91
N SER A 871 16.05 11.19 -4.94
CA SER A 871 15.19 10.62 -5.97
C SER A 871 14.21 9.57 -5.43
N TYR A 872 13.04 9.46 -6.09
CA TYR A 872 12.04 8.42 -5.86
C TYR A 872 12.58 7.02 -6.20
N HIS A 873 13.40 6.92 -7.24
CA HIS A 873 14.05 5.68 -7.69
C HIS A 873 15.32 5.97 -8.51
N TYR A 874 16.18 4.98 -8.75
CA TYR A 874 17.44 5.17 -9.48
C TYR A 874 17.16 5.86 -10.83
N PRO A 875 17.66 7.09 -11.08
CA PRO A 875 17.43 7.77 -12.35
C PRO A 875 18.02 6.98 -13.52
N TYR A 876 17.52 7.28 -14.70
CA TYR A 876 18.06 6.80 -15.97
C TYR A 876 17.58 7.79 -17.02
N THR A 877 18.47 8.68 -17.47
CA THR A 877 18.17 9.73 -18.45
C THR A 877 18.02 9.19 -19.87
N TYR A 878 17.31 9.91 -20.75
CA TYR A 878 17.36 9.68 -22.19
C TYR A 878 18.78 9.92 -22.73
N THR A 879 19.51 10.89 -22.18
CA THR A 879 20.93 11.07 -22.51
C THR A 879 21.76 9.84 -22.08
N ALA A 880 21.49 9.20 -20.93
CA ALA A 880 22.13 7.94 -20.57
C ALA A 880 21.78 6.80 -21.55
N LEU A 881 20.53 6.71 -22.04
CA LEU A 881 20.17 5.78 -23.12
C LEU A 881 21.00 6.04 -24.38
N LYS A 882 21.10 7.30 -24.82
CA LYS A 882 21.86 7.68 -26.02
C LYS A 882 23.37 7.43 -25.86
N THR A 883 23.89 7.56 -24.64
CA THR A 883 25.29 7.26 -24.30
C THR A 883 25.56 5.76 -24.38
N HIS A 884 24.77 4.93 -23.68
CA HIS A 884 24.89 3.46 -23.76
C HIS A 884 24.72 2.95 -25.20
N LEU A 885 23.77 3.50 -25.97
CA LEU A 885 23.61 3.18 -27.41
C LEU A 885 24.88 3.42 -28.22
N LYS A 886 25.57 4.54 -27.99
CA LYS A 886 26.82 4.87 -28.68
C LYS A 886 28.01 4.03 -28.23
N GLN A 887 28.05 3.62 -26.96
CA GLN A 887 29.08 2.70 -26.46
C GLN A 887 28.85 1.28 -27.00
N TRP A 888 27.60 0.79 -27.02
CA TRP A 888 27.21 -0.47 -27.64
C TRP A 888 27.59 -0.52 -29.13
N GLU A 889 27.32 0.55 -29.90
CA GLU A 889 27.75 0.68 -31.30
C GLU A 889 29.28 0.63 -31.50
N GLN A 890 30.07 1.06 -30.52
CA GLN A 890 31.54 1.13 -30.62
C GLN A 890 32.26 -0.14 -30.16
N HIS A 891 31.60 -1.02 -29.40
CA HIS A 891 32.26 -2.11 -28.68
C HIS A 891 31.63 -3.51 -28.88
N TYR A 892 30.50 -3.63 -29.58
CA TYR A 892 29.93 -4.94 -29.91
C TYR A 892 30.88 -5.76 -30.81
N ASN A 893 30.82 -7.10 -30.70
CA ASN A 893 31.59 -7.98 -31.57
C ASN A 893 30.85 -8.19 -32.89
N ASP A 894 31.16 -7.35 -33.88
CA ASP A 894 30.60 -7.35 -35.24
C ASP A 894 30.73 -8.68 -35.99
N ASN A 895 31.74 -9.51 -35.65
CA ASN A 895 31.94 -10.84 -36.23
C ASN A 895 30.95 -11.89 -35.69
N LEU A 896 30.36 -11.67 -34.52
CA LEU A 896 29.43 -12.59 -33.87
C LEU A 896 27.98 -12.07 -33.83
N ILE A 897 27.81 -10.75 -33.79
CA ILE A 897 26.55 -10.07 -33.47
C ILE A 897 26.16 -9.16 -34.62
N TYR A 898 25.00 -9.42 -35.22
CA TYR A 898 24.32 -8.45 -36.08
C TYR A 898 23.63 -7.45 -35.16
N PHE A 899 24.09 -6.20 -35.19
CA PHE A 899 23.51 -5.08 -34.46
C PHE A 899 23.17 -3.94 -35.43
N ARG A 900 21.96 -3.39 -35.32
CA ARG A 900 21.59 -2.11 -35.95
C ARG A 900 20.84 -1.24 -34.95
N ASN A 901 21.20 0.05 -34.91
CA ASN A 901 20.47 1.11 -34.24
C ASN A 901 19.89 2.04 -35.32
N GLN A 902 18.57 2.20 -35.34
CA GLN A 902 17.83 3.02 -36.30
C GLN A 902 16.94 4.03 -35.55
N SER A 903 16.61 5.16 -36.16
CA SER A 903 15.59 6.08 -35.62
C SER A 903 14.22 5.68 -36.19
N LEU A 904 13.31 5.23 -35.35
CA LEU A 904 11.95 4.82 -35.74
C LEU A 904 11.11 6.02 -36.18
N CYS A 905 11.13 7.06 -35.35
CA CYS A 905 10.40 8.31 -35.56
C CYS A 905 11.00 9.40 -34.66
N THR A 906 10.43 10.60 -34.74
CA THR A 906 10.72 11.71 -33.83
C THR A 906 9.53 11.90 -32.89
N THR A 907 9.77 12.28 -31.65
CA THR A 907 8.75 12.64 -30.66
C THR A 907 8.19 14.05 -30.92
N LEU A 908 7.20 14.47 -30.12
CA LEU A 908 6.65 15.84 -30.18
C LEU A 908 7.71 16.90 -29.83
N GLY A 909 8.55 16.62 -28.85
CA GLY A 909 9.66 17.48 -28.45
C GLY A 909 10.86 17.50 -29.40
N GLY A 910 10.84 16.75 -30.51
CA GLY A 910 11.95 16.69 -31.47
C GLY A 910 13.01 15.62 -31.19
N ASN A 911 12.81 14.76 -30.18
CA ASN A 911 13.77 13.72 -29.80
C ASN A 911 13.63 12.45 -30.66
N THR A 912 14.76 11.81 -31.00
CA THR A 912 14.75 10.56 -31.79
C THR A 912 14.30 9.35 -30.95
N VAL A 913 13.43 8.50 -31.48
CA VAL A 913 13.06 7.21 -30.85
C VAL A 913 13.95 6.09 -31.40
N PRO A 914 14.83 5.46 -30.58
CA PRO A 914 15.69 4.38 -31.04
C PRO A 914 14.91 3.09 -31.32
N LEU A 915 15.35 2.36 -32.35
CA LEU A 915 14.91 1.01 -32.70
C LEU A 915 16.14 0.13 -32.89
N LEU A 916 16.28 -0.90 -32.07
CA LEU A 916 17.38 -1.85 -32.14
C LEU A 916 16.98 -3.13 -32.83
N THR A 917 17.91 -3.66 -33.61
CA THR A 917 17.87 -5.04 -34.11
C THR A 917 19.09 -5.78 -33.58
N ILE A 918 18.89 -6.90 -32.89
CA ILE A 918 19.98 -7.72 -32.34
C ILE A 918 19.74 -9.20 -32.68
N THR A 919 20.71 -9.86 -33.31
CA THR A 919 20.70 -11.31 -33.58
C THR A 919 22.14 -11.79 -33.84
N ALA A 920 22.38 -13.09 -34.03
CA ALA A 920 23.71 -13.59 -34.38
C ALA A 920 24.01 -13.25 -35.85
N GLN A 921 25.27 -12.97 -36.18
CA GLN A 921 25.65 -12.90 -37.60
C GLN A 921 25.34 -14.22 -38.32
N PRO A 922 25.02 -14.18 -39.63
CA PRO A 922 25.01 -15.38 -40.46
C PRO A 922 26.37 -16.08 -40.39
N ARG A 923 26.38 -17.37 -40.05
CA ARG A 923 27.62 -18.19 -40.01
C ARG A 923 28.29 -18.34 -41.38
N ARG A 924 27.55 -18.00 -42.44
CA ARG A 924 27.99 -17.95 -43.83
C ARG A 924 27.30 -16.78 -44.53
N THR A 925 27.98 -16.19 -45.50
CA THR A 925 27.48 -15.12 -46.37
C THR A 925 26.84 -15.64 -47.66
N ASP A 926 26.53 -16.94 -47.72
CA ASP A 926 25.85 -17.57 -48.85
C ASP A 926 24.32 -17.54 -48.68
N LYS A 927 23.61 -18.04 -49.69
CA LYS A 927 22.15 -18.08 -49.69
C LYS A 927 21.59 -18.87 -48.50
N GLU A 928 22.25 -19.97 -48.12
CA GLU A 928 21.85 -20.81 -46.97
C GLU A 928 21.94 -20.03 -45.64
N GLY A 929 23.05 -19.33 -45.39
CA GLY A 929 23.23 -18.52 -44.18
C GLY A 929 22.28 -17.32 -44.09
N LEU A 930 21.93 -16.71 -45.24
CA LEU A 930 20.93 -15.64 -45.30
C LEU A 930 19.50 -16.18 -45.13
N GLU A 931 19.19 -17.38 -45.64
CA GLU A 931 17.89 -18.03 -45.39
C GLU A 931 17.76 -18.52 -43.94
N GLU A 932 18.85 -18.97 -43.31
CA GLU A 932 18.91 -19.25 -41.87
C GLU A 932 18.54 -17.99 -41.07
N LEU A 933 19.20 -16.85 -41.31
CA LEU A 933 18.88 -15.56 -40.67
C LEU A 933 17.41 -15.19 -40.87
N ARG A 934 16.92 -15.17 -42.11
CA ARG A 934 15.52 -14.82 -42.44
C ARG A 934 14.51 -15.79 -41.82
N SER A 935 14.90 -17.04 -41.50
CA SER A 935 14.01 -18.03 -40.88
C SER A 935 13.74 -17.76 -39.40
N ARG A 936 14.65 -17.08 -38.69
CA ARG A 936 14.58 -16.89 -37.23
C ARG A 936 13.30 -16.13 -36.81
N PRO A 937 12.55 -16.60 -35.80
CA PRO A 937 11.39 -15.88 -35.28
C PRO A 937 11.78 -14.60 -34.53
N TYR A 938 10.89 -13.60 -34.57
CA TYR A 938 11.08 -12.32 -33.88
C TYR A 938 10.67 -12.38 -32.41
N ILE A 939 11.41 -11.65 -31.57
CA ILE A 939 11.04 -11.26 -30.20
C ILE A 939 10.95 -9.73 -30.21
N PHE A 940 9.79 -9.17 -29.89
CA PHE A 940 9.58 -7.72 -29.90
C PHE A 940 9.50 -7.20 -28.46
N LEU A 941 10.33 -6.23 -28.12
CA LEU A 941 10.41 -5.65 -26.78
C LEU A 941 10.23 -4.14 -26.84
N SER A 942 9.56 -3.59 -25.84
CA SER A 942 9.51 -2.14 -25.60
C SER A 942 9.55 -1.84 -24.11
N GLY A 943 9.67 -0.57 -23.75
CA GLY A 943 9.58 -0.20 -22.35
C GLY A 943 9.47 1.30 -22.13
N ARG A 944 9.15 1.66 -20.88
CA ARG A 944 9.12 3.03 -20.37
C ARG A 944 8.31 3.99 -21.25
N VAL A 945 7.09 3.55 -21.52
CA VAL A 945 5.99 4.38 -22.04
C VAL A 945 5.49 5.38 -20.99
N HIS A 946 5.59 5.02 -19.71
CA HIS A 946 5.43 5.92 -18.57
C HIS A 946 6.82 6.41 -18.12
N PRO A 947 7.08 7.74 -18.08
CA PRO A 947 8.43 8.28 -17.83
C PRO A 947 9.09 7.94 -16.50
N GLY A 948 8.35 8.01 -15.39
CA GLY A 948 8.87 7.83 -14.03
C GLY A 948 9.22 6.39 -13.67
N GLU A 949 8.87 5.43 -14.54
CA GLU A 949 9.14 3.99 -14.38
C GLU A 949 10.59 3.67 -14.78
N SER A 950 11.56 4.33 -14.12
CA SER A 950 12.99 4.23 -14.42
C SER A 950 13.55 2.81 -14.27
N ASN A 951 12.96 2.01 -13.39
CA ASN A 951 13.28 0.60 -13.22
C ASN A 951 13.08 -0.23 -14.50
N ALA A 952 12.11 0.12 -15.35
CA ALA A 952 11.95 -0.51 -16.66
C ALA A 952 13.16 -0.32 -17.58
N SER A 953 13.82 0.85 -17.54
CA SER A 953 15.07 1.08 -18.29
C SER A 953 16.25 0.27 -17.74
N TRP A 954 16.32 0.04 -16.43
CA TRP A 954 17.36 -0.82 -15.84
C TRP A 954 17.18 -2.30 -16.24
N VAL A 955 15.94 -2.82 -16.29
CA VAL A 955 15.67 -4.14 -16.86
C VAL A 955 16.02 -4.19 -18.35
N MET A 956 15.62 -3.16 -19.12
CA MET A 956 15.92 -3.06 -20.55
C MET A 956 17.43 -2.99 -20.84
N LYS A 957 18.20 -2.28 -20.01
CA LYS A 957 19.67 -2.25 -20.07
C LYS A 957 20.24 -3.65 -19.89
N GLY A 958 19.89 -4.37 -18.82
CA GLY A 958 20.39 -5.74 -18.58
C GLY A 958 20.00 -6.73 -19.69
N THR A 959 18.83 -6.57 -20.31
CA THR A 959 18.43 -7.29 -21.52
C THR A 959 19.36 -7.00 -22.69
N ILE A 960 19.66 -5.73 -22.99
CA ILE A 960 20.53 -5.36 -24.12
C ILE A 960 21.99 -5.75 -23.86
N ASP A 961 22.53 -5.53 -22.66
CA ASP A 961 23.89 -5.92 -22.30
C ASP A 961 24.10 -7.42 -22.38
N PHE A 962 23.13 -8.23 -21.93
CA PHE A 962 23.18 -9.67 -22.15
C PHE A 962 23.18 -10.00 -23.65
N LEU A 963 22.24 -9.42 -24.42
CA LEU A 963 22.12 -9.65 -25.87
C LEU A 963 23.32 -9.14 -26.68
N LEU A 964 24.18 -8.29 -26.13
CA LEU A 964 25.45 -7.85 -26.73
C LEU A 964 26.69 -8.54 -26.14
N SER A 965 26.55 -9.27 -25.03
CA SER A 965 27.66 -10.01 -24.39
C SER A 965 28.15 -11.21 -25.22
N ARG A 966 29.39 -11.65 -24.96
CA ARG A 966 29.99 -12.83 -25.61
C ARG A 966 29.54 -14.16 -24.98
N LYS A 967 28.72 -14.13 -23.93
CA LYS A 967 28.29 -15.31 -23.17
C LYS A 967 27.66 -16.38 -24.09
N PRO A 968 28.02 -17.67 -23.95
CA PRO A 968 27.47 -18.75 -24.80
C PRO A 968 25.93 -18.80 -24.80
N GLN A 969 25.30 -18.51 -23.66
CA GLN A 969 23.85 -18.40 -23.50
C GLN A 969 23.28 -17.27 -24.38
N ALA A 970 23.93 -16.10 -24.39
CA ALA A 970 23.54 -14.97 -25.22
C ALA A 970 23.73 -15.26 -26.72
N GLN A 971 24.84 -15.91 -27.09
CA GLN A 971 25.07 -16.36 -28.46
C GLN A 971 23.98 -17.35 -28.92
N HIS A 972 23.63 -18.32 -28.08
CA HIS A 972 22.58 -19.29 -28.39
C HIS A 972 21.21 -18.61 -28.57
N VAL A 973 20.85 -17.69 -27.67
CA VAL A 973 19.62 -16.87 -27.77
C VAL A 973 19.61 -16.02 -29.05
N ARG A 974 20.75 -15.42 -29.43
CA ARG A 974 20.95 -14.68 -30.68
C ARG A 974 20.85 -15.56 -31.95
N GLU A 975 21.25 -16.82 -31.88
CA GLU A 975 21.11 -17.79 -32.98
C GLU A 975 19.67 -18.33 -33.11
N MET A 976 18.88 -18.28 -32.04
CA MET A 976 17.47 -18.69 -32.06
C MET A 976 16.51 -17.60 -32.54
N TYR A 977 16.82 -16.31 -32.33
CA TYR A 977 15.85 -15.21 -32.43
C TYR A 977 16.41 -13.95 -33.09
N ILE A 978 15.51 -13.13 -33.63
CA ILE A 978 15.78 -11.73 -33.97
C ILE A 978 15.08 -10.84 -32.93
N PHE A 979 15.85 -10.07 -32.17
CA PHE A 979 15.31 -9.12 -31.20
C PHE A 979 15.05 -7.77 -31.87
N LYS A 980 13.83 -7.27 -31.73
CA LYS A 980 13.41 -5.92 -32.16
C LYS A 980 13.04 -5.12 -30.92
N ILE A 981 13.77 -4.06 -30.60
CA ILE A 981 13.68 -3.39 -29.29
C ILE A 981 13.45 -1.89 -29.46
N VAL A 982 12.40 -1.35 -28.82
CA VAL A 982 12.18 0.10 -28.64
C VAL A 982 12.42 0.44 -27.16
N PRO A 983 13.67 0.78 -26.75
CA PRO A 983 14.07 0.80 -25.34
C PRO A 983 13.44 1.91 -24.48
N MET A 984 12.82 2.92 -25.10
CA MET A 984 12.10 4.00 -24.42
C MET A 984 11.01 4.57 -25.34
N LEU A 985 9.75 4.33 -25.00
CA LEU A 985 8.59 4.78 -25.79
C LEU A 985 8.18 6.25 -25.55
N ASN A 986 8.62 6.87 -24.45
CA ASN A 986 8.29 8.26 -24.10
C ASN A 986 9.54 9.08 -23.70
N PRO A 987 10.49 9.36 -24.63
CA PRO A 987 11.65 10.20 -24.36
C PRO A 987 11.31 11.57 -23.77
N ASP A 988 10.34 12.29 -24.35
CA ASP A 988 10.02 13.66 -23.93
C ASP A 988 9.57 13.73 -22.47
N GLY A 989 8.70 12.82 -22.04
CA GLY A 989 8.26 12.78 -20.65
C GLY A 989 9.41 12.42 -19.69
N VAL A 990 10.35 11.57 -20.11
CA VAL A 990 11.55 11.25 -19.31
C VAL A 990 12.42 12.48 -19.14
N ILE A 991 12.74 13.16 -20.26
CA ILE A 991 13.57 14.36 -20.28
C ILE A 991 13.03 15.43 -19.33
N ASN A 992 11.73 15.69 -19.39
CA ASN A 992 11.08 16.77 -18.64
C ASN A 992 10.56 16.36 -17.23
N GLY A 993 10.91 15.18 -16.73
CA GLY A 993 10.59 14.79 -15.34
C GLY A 993 9.12 14.47 -15.06
N ASN A 994 8.33 14.12 -16.09
CA ASN A 994 6.96 13.60 -15.91
C ASN A 994 6.99 12.27 -15.12
N HIS A 995 5.85 11.86 -14.56
CA HIS A 995 5.63 10.53 -14.01
C HIS A 995 5.03 9.56 -15.05
N ARG A 996 4.00 9.98 -15.79
CA ARG A 996 3.09 9.06 -16.50
C ARG A 996 2.85 9.41 -17.96
N SER A 997 2.64 10.69 -18.27
CA SER A 997 2.11 11.15 -19.55
C SER A 997 3.18 11.60 -20.56
N SER A 998 2.77 11.71 -21.82
CA SER A 998 3.50 12.41 -22.87
C SER A 998 3.29 13.93 -22.81
N LEU A 999 3.92 14.70 -23.69
CA LEU A 999 3.67 16.15 -23.82
C LEU A 999 2.23 16.51 -24.24
N VAL A 1000 1.40 15.55 -24.66
CA VAL A 1000 -0.04 15.75 -24.90
C VAL A 1000 -0.81 15.91 -23.58
N GLY A 1001 -0.24 15.46 -22.46
CA GLY A 1001 -0.92 15.25 -21.18
C GLY A 1001 -1.48 13.81 -21.02
N GLU A 1002 -1.45 13.00 -22.10
CA GLU A 1002 -2.08 11.68 -22.15
C GLU A 1002 -1.15 10.50 -21.80
N ASP A 1003 -1.70 9.49 -21.10
CA ASP A 1003 -1.13 8.15 -20.90
C ASP A 1003 -1.08 7.43 -22.27
N LEU A 1004 0.13 7.31 -22.83
CA LEU A 1004 0.37 6.66 -24.12
C LEU A 1004 -0.01 5.17 -24.12
N ASN A 1005 -0.01 4.49 -22.97
CA ASN A 1005 -0.49 3.13 -22.80
C ASN A 1005 -2.04 3.06 -22.65
N ARG A 1006 -2.76 4.13 -23.00
CA ARG A 1006 -4.19 4.09 -23.38
C ARG A 1006 -4.44 4.41 -24.85
N ARG A 1007 -3.39 4.67 -25.64
CA ARG A 1007 -3.50 5.17 -27.02
C ARG A 1007 -3.11 4.13 -28.08
N TRP A 1008 -2.87 2.87 -27.71
CA TRP A 1008 -2.52 1.82 -28.68
C TRP A 1008 -3.67 1.38 -29.59
N GLY A 1009 -4.94 1.59 -29.21
CA GLY A 1009 -6.10 1.24 -30.05
C GLY A 1009 -6.14 2.06 -31.34
N LYS A 1010 -6.45 3.36 -31.21
CA LYS A 1010 -6.49 4.33 -32.32
C LYS A 1010 -5.41 5.44 -32.10
N PRO A 1011 -4.09 5.16 -32.25
CA PRO A 1011 -3.04 6.16 -32.07
C PRO A 1011 -3.06 7.20 -33.20
N CYS A 1012 -3.02 8.49 -32.84
CA CYS A 1012 -2.86 9.58 -33.79
C CYS A 1012 -1.40 9.65 -34.28
N PRO A 1013 -1.11 9.74 -35.60
CA PRO A 1013 0.26 9.85 -36.10
C PRO A 1013 0.97 11.11 -35.59
N THR A 1014 0.24 12.23 -35.49
CA THR A 1014 0.81 13.54 -35.11
C THR A 1014 1.02 13.67 -33.60
N LEU A 1015 0.05 13.25 -32.78
CA LEU A 1015 0.10 13.40 -31.33
C LEU A 1015 0.79 12.22 -30.63
N HIS A 1016 0.68 11.01 -31.17
CA HIS A 1016 1.19 9.78 -30.58
C HIS A 1016 2.20 9.05 -31.51
N PRO A 1017 3.19 9.74 -32.12
CA PRO A 1017 4.05 9.18 -33.16
C PRO A 1017 4.79 7.92 -32.70
N THR A 1018 5.25 7.89 -31.44
CA THR A 1018 6.00 6.75 -30.89
C THR A 1018 5.17 5.47 -30.85
N ILE A 1019 3.90 5.57 -30.42
CA ILE A 1019 2.94 4.47 -30.38
C ILE A 1019 2.44 4.13 -31.79
N TYR A 1020 2.15 5.14 -32.61
CA TYR A 1020 1.74 4.97 -34.01
C TYR A 1020 2.76 4.14 -34.78
N HIS A 1021 4.02 4.54 -34.81
CA HIS A 1021 5.07 3.84 -35.57
C HIS A 1021 5.47 2.49 -34.94
N THR A 1022 5.45 2.35 -33.61
CA THR A 1022 5.69 1.05 -32.96
C THR A 1022 4.59 0.02 -33.31
N LYS A 1023 3.31 0.43 -33.30
CA LYS A 1023 2.19 -0.39 -33.81
C LYS A 1023 2.35 -0.68 -35.31
N GLY A 1024 2.95 0.23 -36.08
CA GLY A 1024 3.25 0.05 -37.51
C GLY A 1024 4.25 -1.07 -37.79
N LEU A 1025 5.38 -1.11 -37.07
CA LEU A 1025 6.35 -2.22 -37.16
C LEU A 1025 5.69 -3.58 -36.89
N LEU A 1026 4.80 -3.63 -35.90
CA LEU A 1026 4.09 -4.85 -35.49
C LEU A 1026 3.02 -5.27 -36.53
N GLN A 1027 2.27 -4.32 -37.09
CA GLN A 1027 1.32 -4.57 -38.19
C GLN A 1027 2.06 -5.07 -39.44
N TYR A 1028 3.18 -4.44 -39.81
CA TYR A 1028 4.04 -4.88 -40.90
C TYR A 1028 4.53 -6.32 -40.69
N LEU A 1029 5.09 -6.62 -39.50
CA LEU A 1029 5.56 -7.97 -39.18
C LEU A 1029 4.44 -9.01 -39.30
N SER A 1030 3.21 -8.68 -38.91
CA SER A 1030 2.07 -9.58 -39.12
C SER A 1030 1.71 -9.74 -40.60
N ALA A 1031 1.69 -8.66 -41.38
CA ALA A 1031 1.37 -8.69 -42.81
C ALA A 1031 2.38 -9.53 -43.62
N VAL A 1032 3.68 -9.46 -43.31
CA VAL A 1032 4.72 -10.29 -43.94
C VAL A 1032 4.86 -11.70 -43.34
N ASN A 1033 3.88 -12.15 -42.54
CA ASN A 1033 3.85 -13.47 -41.88
C ASN A 1033 5.06 -13.74 -40.96
N LYS A 1034 5.52 -12.70 -40.25
CA LYS A 1034 6.62 -12.69 -39.28
C LYS A 1034 6.19 -12.20 -37.89
N THR A 1035 4.91 -12.36 -37.53
CA THR A 1035 4.34 -12.07 -36.20
C THR A 1035 5.27 -12.54 -35.07
N PRO A 1036 5.64 -11.67 -34.10
CA PRO A 1036 6.55 -12.04 -33.02
C PRO A 1036 6.10 -13.24 -32.19
N LEU A 1037 7.05 -14.07 -31.76
CA LEU A 1037 6.79 -15.21 -30.86
C LEU A 1037 6.46 -14.75 -29.43
N VAL A 1038 6.99 -13.59 -29.03
CA VAL A 1038 6.77 -12.88 -27.77
C VAL A 1038 6.72 -11.39 -28.05
N TYR A 1039 5.78 -10.69 -27.41
CA TYR A 1039 5.81 -9.24 -27.21
C TYR A 1039 5.91 -8.96 -25.70
N CYS A 1040 6.82 -8.08 -25.28
CA CYS A 1040 6.87 -7.66 -23.89
C CYS A 1040 7.19 -6.16 -23.75
N ASP A 1041 6.34 -5.46 -23.00
CA ASP A 1041 6.49 -4.04 -22.67
C ASP A 1041 6.90 -3.89 -21.20
N TYR A 1042 8.00 -3.20 -20.90
CA TYR A 1042 8.59 -3.11 -19.55
C TYR A 1042 8.10 -1.85 -18.81
N HIS A 1043 7.54 -2.05 -17.60
CA HIS A 1043 6.82 -1.08 -16.76
C HIS A 1043 7.28 -1.16 -15.28
N GLY A 1044 6.86 -0.18 -14.48
CA GLY A 1044 7.20 -0.02 -13.06
C GLY A 1044 5.98 0.11 -12.13
N HIS A 1045 5.81 -0.86 -11.23
CA HIS A 1045 4.60 -0.99 -10.41
C HIS A 1045 4.72 -0.37 -9.00
N SER A 1046 4.04 0.77 -8.78
CA SER A 1046 4.14 1.55 -7.53
C SER A 1046 3.45 0.97 -6.28
N ARG A 1047 2.59 -0.07 -6.40
CA ARG A 1047 1.78 -0.62 -5.27
C ARG A 1047 2.11 -2.07 -4.85
N ARG A 1048 3.10 -2.76 -5.46
CA ARG A 1048 3.43 -4.18 -5.17
C ARG A 1048 4.94 -4.40 -5.10
N LYS A 1049 5.33 -5.47 -4.39
CA LYS A 1049 6.69 -6.03 -4.35
C LYS A 1049 6.89 -7.07 -5.46
N ASN A 1050 8.15 -7.46 -5.67
CA ASN A 1050 8.64 -8.37 -6.72
C ASN A 1050 8.47 -7.81 -8.15
N ILE A 1051 8.94 -8.61 -9.12
CA ILE A 1051 8.70 -8.42 -10.56
C ILE A 1051 7.67 -9.47 -11.02
N PHE A 1052 6.75 -9.12 -11.91
CA PHE A 1052 5.70 -10.03 -12.40
C PHE A 1052 5.23 -9.63 -13.81
N MET A 1053 4.23 -10.32 -14.36
CA MET A 1053 3.68 -10.05 -15.70
C MET A 1053 2.17 -9.98 -15.74
N TYR A 1054 1.66 -9.08 -16.59
CA TYR A 1054 0.28 -9.05 -17.05
C TYR A 1054 0.19 -9.54 -18.50
N GLY A 1055 -0.51 -10.65 -18.74
CA GLY A 1055 -0.75 -11.21 -20.07
C GLY A 1055 -2.23 -11.21 -20.47
N CYS A 1056 -2.60 -11.94 -21.51
CA CYS A 1056 -3.98 -12.02 -22.00
C CYS A 1056 -4.48 -13.47 -22.03
N SER A 1057 -5.57 -13.76 -21.30
CA SER A 1057 -6.30 -15.02 -21.34
C SER A 1057 -7.59 -14.85 -22.13
N PRO A 1058 -7.83 -15.62 -23.22
CA PRO A 1058 -9.05 -15.54 -24.01
C PRO A 1058 -10.33 -15.83 -23.20
N HIS A 1059 -10.22 -16.67 -22.17
CA HIS A 1059 -11.34 -17.05 -21.29
C HIS A 1059 -11.55 -16.11 -20.10
N GLN A 1060 -10.69 -15.09 -19.95
CA GLN A 1060 -10.79 -14.06 -18.90
C GLN A 1060 -10.77 -12.65 -19.52
N SER A 1061 -11.27 -12.52 -20.75
CA SER A 1061 -11.56 -11.24 -21.37
C SER A 1061 -13.01 -10.84 -21.12
N TRP A 1062 -13.25 -9.54 -20.99
CA TRP A 1062 -14.59 -8.96 -20.98
C TRP A 1062 -15.31 -9.11 -22.34
N ILE A 1063 -14.57 -9.34 -23.42
CA ILE A 1063 -15.13 -9.64 -24.75
C ILE A 1063 -15.14 -11.15 -24.98
N SER A 1064 -16.34 -11.75 -25.02
CA SER A 1064 -16.54 -13.18 -25.27
C SER A 1064 -15.91 -13.68 -26.58
N ASN A 1065 -15.95 -12.84 -27.63
CA ASN A 1065 -15.39 -13.15 -28.95
C ASN A 1065 -13.85 -13.25 -28.97
N ASP A 1066 -13.11 -12.77 -27.96
CA ASP A 1066 -11.65 -12.97 -27.89
C ASP A 1066 -11.26 -14.46 -27.78
N THR A 1067 -12.19 -15.34 -27.39
CA THR A 1067 -12.03 -16.80 -27.48
C THR A 1067 -11.78 -17.30 -28.91
N GLN A 1068 -12.19 -16.54 -29.93
CA GLN A 1068 -12.02 -16.84 -31.35
C GLN A 1068 -10.86 -16.09 -32.02
N ASN A 1069 -10.14 -15.22 -31.27
CA ASN A 1069 -8.97 -14.48 -31.77
C ASN A 1069 -7.96 -15.44 -32.45
N PRO A 1070 -7.35 -15.09 -33.60
CA PRO A 1070 -6.30 -15.90 -34.23
C PRO A 1070 -5.15 -16.33 -33.30
N ALA A 1071 -4.75 -15.48 -32.34
CA ALA A 1071 -3.81 -15.82 -31.28
C ALA A 1071 -4.29 -16.97 -30.38
N SER A 1072 -5.61 -17.09 -30.19
CA SER A 1072 -6.30 -18.09 -29.36
C SER A 1072 -6.37 -19.49 -29.99
N GLY A 1073 -5.84 -19.68 -31.21
CA GLY A 1073 -5.45 -21.01 -31.72
C GLY A 1073 -6.55 -22.07 -31.81
N GLY A 1074 -7.81 -21.68 -32.05
CA GLY A 1074 -8.91 -22.54 -32.47
C GLY A 1074 -9.26 -23.71 -31.53
N ASN A 1075 -10.04 -23.44 -30.48
CA ASN A 1075 -10.66 -24.44 -29.57
C ASN A 1075 -9.73 -25.43 -28.84
N LYS A 1076 -8.39 -25.35 -29.01
CA LYS A 1076 -7.42 -26.27 -28.39
C LYS A 1076 -6.16 -25.60 -27.83
N ILE A 1077 -6.19 -24.30 -27.52
CA ILE A 1077 -5.14 -23.73 -26.65
C ILE A 1077 -5.31 -24.26 -25.23
N ASN A 1078 -4.38 -25.15 -24.85
CA ASN A 1078 -4.06 -25.44 -23.47
C ASN A 1078 -3.53 -24.15 -22.81
N GLU A 1079 -4.09 -23.75 -21.67
CA GLU A 1079 -3.71 -22.53 -20.93
C GLU A 1079 -2.19 -22.39 -20.67
N SER A 1080 -1.46 -23.51 -20.72
CA SER A 1080 -0.02 -23.54 -20.55
C SER A 1080 0.73 -22.53 -21.43
N TYR A 1081 0.30 -22.27 -22.67
CA TYR A 1081 1.09 -21.47 -23.63
C TYR A 1081 1.33 -20.02 -23.22
N TYR A 1082 0.28 -19.26 -22.90
CA TYR A 1082 0.44 -17.85 -22.47
C TYR A 1082 0.91 -17.74 -21.01
N LYS A 1083 0.78 -18.81 -20.20
CA LYS A 1083 1.36 -18.91 -18.85
C LYS A 1083 2.82 -19.41 -18.86
N GLN A 1084 3.37 -19.82 -20.01
CA GLN A 1084 4.64 -20.55 -20.11
C GLN A 1084 5.86 -19.71 -19.70
N LEU A 1085 6.02 -18.52 -20.27
CA LEU A 1085 7.16 -17.66 -19.95
C LEU A 1085 7.13 -17.18 -18.48
N PRO A 1086 5.99 -16.72 -17.92
CA PRO A 1086 5.87 -16.47 -16.47
C PRO A 1086 6.21 -17.66 -15.57
N ARG A 1087 5.89 -18.91 -15.97
CA ARG A 1087 6.27 -20.13 -15.23
C ARG A 1087 7.79 -20.36 -15.27
N LEU A 1088 8.41 -20.23 -16.44
CA LEU A 1088 9.86 -20.39 -16.60
C LEU A 1088 10.66 -19.28 -15.89
N LEU A 1089 10.13 -18.07 -15.85
CA LEU A 1089 10.70 -16.95 -15.11
C LEU A 1089 10.63 -17.19 -13.60
N HIS A 1090 9.49 -17.65 -13.07
CA HIS A 1090 9.34 -17.92 -11.64
C HIS A 1090 10.31 -19.01 -11.12
N THR A 1091 10.69 -19.98 -11.96
CA THR A 1091 11.71 -20.99 -11.60
C THR A 1091 13.15 -20.58 -11.89
N SER A 1092 13.38 -19.56 -12.73
CA SER A 1092 14.74 -19.15 -13.17
C SER A 1092 15.20 -17.80 -12.63
N CYS A 1093 14.31 -16.96 -12.10
CA CYS A 1093 14.60 -15.59 -11.67
C CYS A 1093 14.09 -15.33 -10.24
N PRO A 1094 14.97 -15.12 -9.25
CA PRO A 1094 14.58 -15.01 -7.84
C PRO A 1094 13.70 -13.80 -7.48
N SER A 1095 13.72 -12.73 -8.29
CA SER A 1095 12.86 -11.56 -8.13
C SER A 1095 11.47 -11.72 -8.75
N PHE A 1096 11.19 -12.81 -9.49
CA PHE A 1096 9.94 -12.97 -10.24
C PHE A 1096 8.86 -13.76 -9.47
N ALA A 1097 7.67 -13.18 -9.35
CA ALA A 1097 6.55 -13.73 -8.57
C ALA A 1097 5.35 -14.08 -9.47
N ILE A 1098 5.16 -15.37 -9.78
CA ILE A 1098 3.97 -15.81 -10.54
C ILE A 1098 2.66 -15.54 -9.79
N GLN A 1099 2.70 -15.51 -8.44
CA GLN A 1099 1.57 -15.15 -7.57
C GLN A 1099 0.96 -13.79 -7.93
N ASN A 1100 1.80 -12.84 -8.39
CA ASN A 1100 1.42 -11.45 -8.65
C ASN A 1100 0.97 -11.24 -10.10
N CYS A 1101 1.16 -12.23 -10.99
CA CYS A 1101 0.76 -12.16 -12.39
C CYS A 1101 -0.77 -12.15 -12.55
N SER A 1102 -1.26 -11.50 -13.62
CA SER A 1102 -2.67 -11.54 -14.02
C SER A 1102 -2.78 -11.77 -15.52
N PHE A 1103 -3.84 -12.46 -15.93
CA PHE A 1103 -4.14 -12.72 -17.35
C PHE A 1103 -5.54 -12.21 -17.74
N VAL A 1104 -6.19 -11.47 -16.84
CA VAL A 1104 -7.50 -10.84 -17.09
C VAL A 1104 -7.35 -9.69 -18.08
N VAL A 1105 -8.31 -9.57 -19.00
CA VAL A 1105 -8.43 -8.46 -19.96
C VAL A 1105 -9.71 -7.69 -19.63
N GLU A 1106 -9.53 -6.64 -18.84
CA GLU A 1106 -10.58 -5.73 -18.38
C GLU A 1106 -10.86 -4.63 -19.42
N LYS A 1107 -12.08 -4.08 -19.46
CA LYS A 1107 -12.46 -3.03 -20.42
C LYS A 1107 -11.51 -1.82 -20.37
N VAL A 1108 -11.25 -1.29 -19.17
CA VAL A 1108 -10.34 -0.14 -18.95
C VAL A 1108 -8.86 -0.40 -19.32
N LYS A 1109 -8.50 -1.62 -19.73
CA LYS A 1109 -7.15 -2.00 -20.18
C LYS A 1109 -7.09 -2.40 -21.65
N GLU A 1110 -8.17 -2.29 -22.41
CA GLU A 1110 -8.18 -2.82 -23.78
C GLU A 1110 -7.32 -2.05 -24.78
N SER A 1111 -7.11 -0.75 -24.55
CA SER A 1111 -6.24 0.12 -25.34
C SER A 1111 -4.78 0.13 -24.87
N THR A 1112 -4.39 -0.81 -24.01
CA THR A 1112 -3.00 -1.03 -23.57
C THR A 1112 -2.22 -1.87 -24.59
N ALA A 1113 -0.90 -1.71 -24.60
CA ALA A 1113 0.00 -2.40 -25.53
C ALA A 1113 -0.20 -3.93 -25.53
N ARG A 1114 -0.24 -4.57 -24.35
CA ARG A 1114 -0.39 -6.04 -24.25
C ARG A 1114 -1.67 -6.55 -24.93
N VAL A 1115 -2.79 -5.83 -24.78
CA VAL A 1115 -4.10 -6.28 -25.29
C VAL A 1115 -4.20 -6.02 -26.79
N VAL A 1116 -3.78 -4.84 -27.27
CA VAL A 1116 -3.75 -4.51 -28.70
C VAL A 1116 -2.85 -5.47 -29.47
N VAL A 1117 -1.65 -5.76 -28.97
CA VAL A 1117 -0.69 -6.64 -29.66
C VAL A 1117 -1.11 -8.13 -29.62
N TRP A 1118 -1.93 -8.52 -28.64
CA TRP A 1118 -2.57 -9.84 -28.63
C TRP A 1118 -3.82 -9.92 -29.54
N ARG A 1119 -4.66 -8.89 -29.55
CA ARG A 1119 -5.96 -8.88 -30.25
C ARG A 1119 -5.85 -8.55 -31.74
N GLU A 1120 -5.07 -7.54 -32.10
CA GLU A 1120 -4.96 -7.06 -33.49
C GLU A 1120 -3.78 -7.68 -34.24
N ILE A 1121 -2.64 -7.90 -33.56
CA ILE A 1121 -1.39 -8.40 -34.20
C ILE A 1121 -1.27 -9.93 -34.08
N GLY A 1122 -2.07 -10.57 -33.22
CA GLY A 1122 -2.10 -12.02 -33.06
C GLY A 1122 -0.99 -12.63 -32.19
N VAL A 1123 -0.26 -11.82 -31.40
CA VAL A 1123 0.84 -12.32 -30.56
C VAL A 1123 0.31 -13.03 -29.31
N LEU A 1124 0.34 -14.36 -29.31
CA LEU A 1124 -0.13 -15.20 -28.20
C LEU A 1124 0.61 -14.95 -26.87
N ARG A 1125 1.92 -14.67 -26.91
CA ARG A 1125 2.73 -14.34 -25.72
C ARG A 1125 2.98 -12.83 -25.64
N SER A 1126 1.89 -12.08 -25.53
CA SER A 1126 1.90 -10.64 -25.33
C SER A 1126 1.80 -10.30 -23.83
N TYR A 1127 2.75 -9.50 -23.32
CA TYR A 1127 2.87 -9.20 -21.90
C TYR A 1127 3.22 -7.73 -21.62
N THR A 1128 2.77 -7.24 -20.48
CA THR A 1128 3.44 -6.16 -19.73
C THR A 1128 4.26 -6.80 -18.61
N MET A 1129 5.53 -6.41 -18.44
CA MET A 1129 6.36 -6.80 -17.30
C MET A 1129 6.37 -5.67 -16.27
N GLU A 1130 6.00 -5.98 -15.04
CA GLU A 1130 5.78 -5.03 -13.95
C GLU A 1130 6.88 -5.18 -12.90
N SER A 1131 7.76 -4.17 -12.77
CA SER A 1131 8.88 -4.19 -11.80
C SER A 1131 8.58 -3.34 -10.57
N SER A 1132 8.82 -3.82 -9.36
CA SER A 1132 8.66 -2.99 -8.15
C SER A 1132 9.63 -1.80 -8.11
N TYR A 1133 9.24 -0.72 -7.43
CA TYR A 1133 10.13 0.36 -6.98
C TYR A 1133 10.69 0.12 -5.55
N CYS A 1134 10.10 -0.84 -4.83
CA CYS A 1134 10.31 -1.09 -3.42
C CYS A 1134 11.34 -2.21 -3.21
N GLY A 1135 10.95 -3.46 -3.47
CA GLY A 1135 11.74 -4.63 -3.10
C GLY A 1135 11.00 -5.94 -3.33
N CYS A 1136 11.53 -7.03 -2.78
CA CYS A 1136 10.96 -8.38 -2.87
C CYS A 1136 10.40 -8.87 -1.52
N ASP A 1137 9.45 -9.81 -1.55
CA ASP A 1137 8.90 -10.49 -0.37
C ASP A 1137 9.01 -12.03 -0.43
N GLN A 1138 9.65 -12.54 -1.50
CA GLN A 1138 9.93 -13.96 -1.74
C GLN A 1138 11.32 -14.16 -2.38
N GLY A 1139 11.78 -15.41 -2.45
CA GLY A 1139 13.06 -15.80 -3.05
C GLY A 1139 14.29 -15.38 -2.23
N LYS A 1140 15.49 -15.45 -2.84
CA LYS A 1140 16.78 -15.04 -2.22
C LYS A 1140 16.85 -13.55 -1.85
N TYR A 1141 15.87 -12.77 -2.29
CA TYR A 1141 15.79 -11.31 -2.13
C TYR A 1141 14.64 -10.86 -1.21
N LYS A 1142 13.99 -11.79 -0.50
CA LYS A 1142 12.91 -11.48 0.44
C LYS A 1142 13.34 -10.43 1.47
N ASP A 1143 12.49 -9.43 1.64
CA ASP A 1143 12.62 -8.30 2.57
C ASP A 1143 13.82 -7.37 2.29
N MET A 1144 14.39 -7.44 1.09
CA MET A 1144 15.42 -6.52 0.58
C MET A 1144 14.82 -5.51 -0.41
N HIS A 1145 15.38 -4.28 -0.44
CA HIS A 1145 15.12 -3.30 -1.49
C HIS A 1145 15.56 -3.84 -2.85
N ILE A 1146 14.91 -3.33 -3.90
CA ILE A 1146 15.37 -3.54 -5.27
C ILE A 1146 16.49 -2.54 -5.60
N ASN A 1147 17.56 -3.01 -6.24
CA ASN A 1147 18.70 -2.22 -6.72
C ASN A 1147 18.87 -2.35 -8.25
N THR A 1148 19.85 -1.64 -8.82
CA THR A 1148 20.17 -1.68 -10.26
C THR A 1148 20.54 -3.10 -10.72
N ASP A 1149 21.35 -3.80 -9.93
CA ASP A 1149 21.92 -5.10 -10.26
C ASP A 1149 20.84 -6.18 -10.38
N MET A 1150 19.82 -6.14 -9.50
CA MET A 1150 18.65 -7.03 -9.53
C MET A 1150 17.71 -6.76 -10.72
N LEU A 1151 17.66 -5.53 -11.22
CA LEU A 1151 16.89 -5.16 -12.41
C LEU A 1151 17.64 -5.61 -13.67
N GLU A 1152 18.96 -5.41 -13.72
CA GLU A 1152 19.80 -5.93 -14.81
C GLU A 1152 19.82 -7.48 -14.82
N GLU A 1153 19.83 -8.15 -13.66
CA GLU A 1153 19.65 -9.62 -13.53
C GLU A 1153 18.31 -10.08 -14.13
N MET A 1154 17.21 -9.36 -13.87
CA MET A 1154 15.90 -9.70 -14.45
C MET A 1154 15.92 -9.64 -15.99
N GLY A 1155 16.54 -8.61 -16.57
CA GLY A 1155 16.66 -8.46 -18.02
C GLY A 1155 17.47 -9.58 -18.68
N HIS A 1156 18.55 -10.00 -18.01
CA HIS A 1156 19.36 -11.16 -18.37
C HIS A 1156 18.56 -12.48 -18.25
N LYS A 1157 17.88 -12.74 -17.11
CA LYS A 1157 17.08 -13.95 -16.91
C LYS A 1157 15.86 -14.04 -17.83
N PHE A 1158 15.32 -12.92 -18.27
CA PHE A 1158 14.31 -12.89 -19.33
C PHE A 1158 14.85 -13.50 -20.62
N CYS A 1159 16.01 -13.06 -21.11
CA CYS A 1159 16.62 -13.62 -22.31
C CYS A 1159 17.03 -15.10 -22.16
N GLU A 1160 17.60 -15.52 -21.02
CA GLU A 1160 17.92 -16.94 -20.79
C GLU A 1160 16.67 -17.85 -20.79
N THR A 1161 15.53 -17.37 -20.29
CA THR A 1161 14.29 -18.15 -20.28
C THR A 1161 13.61 -18.25 -21.65
N LEU A 1162 13.89 -17.34 -22.58
CA LEU A 1162 13.43 -17.47 -23.97
C LEU A 1162 14.04 -18.69 -24.68
N ALA A 1163 15.31 -19.04 -24.42
CA ALA A 1163 15.92 -20.26 -24.97
C ALA A 1163 15.22 -21.55 -24.50
N LYS A 1164 14.52 -21.50 -23.36
CA LYS A 1164 13.74 -22.62 -22.80
C LYS A 1164 12.33 -22.75 -23.41
N LEU A 1165 11.93 -21.86 -24.34
CA LEU A 1165 10.64 -21.97 -25.02
C LEU A 1165 10.70 -23.01 -26.15
N PRO A 1166 9.70 -23.91 -26.27
CA PRO A 1166 9.68 -24.92 -27.31
C PRO A 1166 9.54 -24.27 -28.69
N ARG A 1167 10.44 -24.65 -29.61
CA ARG A 1167 10.35 -24.25 -31.03
C ARG A 1167 9.06 -24.80 -31.65
N GLN A 1168 8.14 -23.90 -32.01
CA GLN A 1168 7.07 -24.23 -32.95
C GLN A 1168 7.72 -24.48 -34.32
N LYS A 1169 7.56 -25.69 -34.87
CA LYS A 1169 7.90 -25.98 -36.27
C LYS A 1169 7.04 -25.09 -37.17
N GLY A 1170 7.63 -24.53 -38.22
CA GLY A 1170 6.94 -23.65 -39.15
C GLY A 1170 5.93 -24.41 -40.00
N ARG A 1171 4.95 -23.71 -40.59
CA ARG A 1171 4.02 -24.33 -41.56
C ARG A 1171 4.73 -24.91 -42.79
N LEU A 1172 5.95 -24.45 -43.10
CA LEU A 1172 6.79 -24.97 -44.18
C LEU A 1172 7.41 -26.35 -43.84
N ASP A 1173 7.70 -26.62 -42.56
CA ASP A 1173 8.29 -27.91 -42.13
C ASP A 1173 7.33 -29.11 -42.31
N GLN A 1174 6.04 -28.83 -42.50
CA GLN A 1174 5.01 -29.85 -42.71
C GLN A 1174 4.97 -30.41 -44.15
N GLN A 1175 5.76 -29.86 -45.08
CA GLN A 1175 5.82 -30.32 -46.47
C GLN A 1175 7.04 -31.20 -46.81
N THR A 1176 8.01 -31.31 -45.90
CA THR A 1176 9.27 -32.06 -46.10
C THR A 1176 9.36 -33.36 -45.30
N SER A 1177 8.45 -33.61 -44.36
CA SER A 1177 8.43 -34.84 -43.55
C SER A 1177 7.83 -36.04 -44.29
N ASN A 1178 8.51 -36.49 -45.35
CA ASN A 1178 8.20 -37.74 -46.06
C ASN A 1178 9.46 -38.62 -46.24
N ILE A 1179 10.40 -38.50 -45.31
CA ILE A 1179 11.62 -39.32 -45.16
C ILE A 1179 11.65 -39.82 -43.73
N ASP A 1180 11.88 -41.12 -43.54
CA ASP A 1180 11.72 -41.84 -42.28
C ASP A 1180 12.94 -41.68 -41.34
N PRO A 1181 12.78 -41.10 -40.13
CA PRO A 1181 13.86 -40.93 -39.16
C PRO A 1181 14.06 -42.15 -38.23
N GLN A 1182 13.86 -43.39 -38.70
CA GLN A 1182 14.22 -44.61 -37.96
C GLN A 1182 15.70 -45.03 -38.07
N SER A 1183 16.59 -44.16 -38.58
CA SER A 1183 18.04 -44.43 -38.59
C SER A 1183 18.85 -43.34 -37.89
N LEU A 1184 19.78 -43.79 -37.03
CA LEU A 1184 20.67 -43.06 -36.12
C LEU A 1184 20.03 -42.47 -34.84
N PHE A 1185 20.67 -42.81 -33.71
CA PHE A 1185 20.41 -42.43 -32.31
C PHE A 1185 19.06 -42.87 -31.72
N GLY A 1186 19.13 -43.71 -30.70
CA GLY A 1186 17.95 -44.28 -30.04
C GLY A 1186 18.06 -44.35 -28.52
N ALA A 1187 16.87 -44.35 -27.90
CA ALA A 1187 16.56 -44.61 -26.50
C ALA A 1187 17.02 -43.59 -25.43
N THR A 1188 16.16 -43.42 -24.42
CA THR A 1188 16.25 -42.53 -23.24
C THR A 1188 16.16 -41.01 -23.55
N SER A 1189 15.30 -40.21 -22.90
CA SER A 1189 14.27 -40.51 -21.89
C SER A 1189 13.17 -39.43 -21.88
N GLU A 1190 11.89 -39.79 -21.87
CA GLU A 1190 10.76 -38.85 -21.70
C GLU A 1190 10.06 -38.94 -20.32
N ASP A 1191 10.20 -40.07 -19.60
CA ASP A 1191 9.47 -40.36 -18.35
C ASP A 1191 10.07 -39.70 -17.07
N TYR A 1192 10.44 -38.41 -17.11
CA TYR A 1192 11.15 -37.75 -15.98
C TYR A 1192 10.69 -36.32 -15.62
N MET A 1193 9.45 -35.95 -15.95
CA MET A 1193 8.90 -34.61 -15.63
C MET A 1193 7.69 -34.60 -14.66
N ASP A 1194 6.99 -35.73 -14.46
CA ASP A 1194 5.76 -35.73 -13.64
C ASP A 1194 5.99 -35.97 -12.13
N GLU A 1195 7.13 -36.51 -11.70
CA GLU A 1195 7.37 -36.79 -10.26
C GLU A 1195 7.75 -35.54 -9.41
N ILE A 1196 8.12 -34.41 -10.03
CA ILE A 1196 8.58 -33.22 -9.30
C ILE A 1196 7.42 -32.39 -8.70
N PHE A 1197 6.18 -32.56 -9.19
CA PHE A 1197 5.02 -31.76 -8.77
C PHE A 1197 4.10 -32.45 -7.72
N GLY A 1198 4.68 -33.27 -6.85
CA GLY A 1198 3.97 -34.02 -5.80
C GLY A 1198 3.51 -33.21 -4.58
N CYS A 1199 2.53 -32.32 -4.71
CA CYS A 1199 1.90 -31.66 -3.56
C CYS A 1199 0.86 -32.58 -2.88
N ASN A 1200 1.10 -32.97 -1.62
CA ASN A 1200 0.24 -33.89 -0.87
C ASN A 1200 -1.09 -33.28 -0.41
N SER A 1201 -2.21 -33.77 -0.95
CA SER A 1201 -3.54 -33.64 -0.33
C SER A 1201 -4.38 -34.91 -0.53
N THR A 1202 -4.28 -35.86 0.42
CA THR A 1202 -5.00 -37.14 0.35
C THR A 1202 -6.51 -36.99 0.66
N PRO A 1203 -7.43 -37.40 -0.24
CA PRO A 1203 -8.87 -37.34 0.02
C PRO A 1203 -9.37 -38.53 0.84
N LEU A 1204 -10.22 -38.27 1.84
CA LEU A 1204 -10.90 -39.31 2.61
C LEU A 1204 -12.19 -39.77 1.91
N LYS A 1205 -12.13 -40.93 1.23
CA LYS A 1205 -13.31 -41.60 0.65
C LYS A 1205 -14.30 -42.05 1.74
N LYS A 1206 -15.60 -41.95 1.43
CA LYS A 1206 -16.64 -42.85 1.95
C LYS A 1206 -17.34 -43.54 0.79
N LYS A 1207 -17.95 -44.70 1.09
CA LYS A 1207 -18.46 -45.67 0.10
C LYS A 1207 -19.91 -45.44 -0.28
N ASP A 1208 -20.22 -46.06 -1.41
CA ASP A 1208 -21.46 -46.11 -2.17
C ASP A 1208 -22.61 -46.84 -1.44
N SER A 1209 -23.84 -46.52 -1.84
CA SER A 1209 -24.99 -47.44 -1.79
C SER A 1209 -25.99 -47.07 -2.90
N GLN A 1210 -26.47 -48.07 -3.64
CA GLN A 1210 -27.29 -47.91 -4.85
C GLN A 1210 -28.74 -47.49 -4.56
N MET A 1211 -29.37 -46.76 -5.49
CA MET A 1211 -30.69 -47.13 -6.04
C MET A 1211 -31.01 -46.36 -7.35
N ASN A 1212 -31.84 -46.97 -8.20
CA ASN A 1212 -32.37 -46.37 -9.45
C ASN A 1212 -33.87 -46.03 -9.28
N LEU A 1213 -34.42 -45.32 -10.28
CA LEU A 1213 -35.83 -45.11 -10.64
C LEU A 1213 -36.47 -43.75 -10.28
N ASP A 1214 -36.34 -42.83 -11.25
CA ASP A 1214 -37.42 -42.13 -11.97
C ASP A 1214 -38.55 -41.41 -11.21
N SER A 1215 -38.56 -40.07 -11.27
CA SER A 1215 -39.73 -39.25 -11.69
C SER A 1215 -39.34 -37.77 -11.89
N ASP A 1216 -40.05 -37.05 -12.75
CA ASP A 1216 -39.70 -35.71 -13.25
C ASP A 1216 -40.16 -34.54 -12.35
N SER A 1217 -39.40 -33.44 -12.32
CA SER A 1217 -39.85 -32.03 -12.54
C SER A 1217 -38.73 -31.01 -12.23
N ASP A 1218 -38.82 -29.82 -12.83
CA ASP A 1218 -37.91 -28.69 -12.62
C ASP A 1218 -37.97 -28.10 -11.19
N ASP A 1219 -36.92 -27.42 -10.75
CA ASP A 1219 -37.00 -25.95 -10.58
C ASP A 1219 -35.63 -25.24 -10.60
N GLY A 1220 -35.65 -23.93 -10.79
CA GLY A 1220 -34.50 -23.07 -11.10
C GLY A 1220 -33.58 -22.66 -9.94
N CYS A 1221 -32.67 -21.73 -10.24
CA CYS A 1221 -31.71 -21.15 -9.30
C CYS A 1221 -31.71 -19.62 -9.39
N GLU A 1222 -32.21 -18.96 -8.35
CA GLU A 1222 -32.04 -17.53 -8.05
C GLU A 1222 -31.46 -17.46 -6.62
N LEU A 1223 -30.43 -16.67 -6.29
CA LEU A 1223 -30.26 -15.21 -6.39
C LEU A 1223 -31.09 -14.46 -5.32
N ASP A 1224 -30.59 -14.48 -4.08
CA ASP A 1224 -31.06 -13.60 -2.99
C ASP A 1224 -30.26 -12.28 -3.02
N GLU A 1225 -30.93 -11.17 -3.36
CA GLU A 1225 -30.50 -9.80 -3.02
C GLU A 1225 -31.40 -9.25 -1.90
N ASP A 1226 -30.81 -8.69 -0.84
CA ASP A 1226 -31.53 -8.11 0.31
C ASP A 1226 -31.36 -6.56 0.33
N GLU A 1227 -32.25 -5.81 -0.33
CA GLU A 1227 -32.45 -4.38 -0.05
C GLU A 1227 -33.81 -4.13 0.63
N GLU A 1228 -33.81 -3.42 1.77
CA GLU A 1228 -35.04 -2.99 2.45
C GLU A 1228 -35.60 -1.69 1.85
N PHE A 1229 -36.83 -1.70 1.34
CA PHE A 1229 -37.67 -0.50 1.27
C PHE A 1229 -39.15 -0.79 1.59
N ASP A 1230 -39.85 0.22 2.12
CA ASP A 1230 -41.23 0.10 2.64
C ASP A 1230 -42.30 -0.08 1.53
N ASP A 1231 -43.36 -0.83 1.82
CA ASP A 1231 -44.61 -0.90 1.04
C ASP A 1231 -45.83 -0.73 1.98
N ASP A 1232 -46.92 -0.12 1.47
CA ASP A 1232 -48.11 0.27 2.24
C ASP A 1232 -49.44 0.18 1.44
N THR A 1233 -49.60 -0.87 0.61
CA THR A 1233 -50.90 -1.51 0.22
C THR A 1233 -51.81 -0.79 -0.82
N PRO A 1234 -52.87 -1.43 -1.38
CA PRO A 1234 -52.92 -2.76 -2.04
C PRO A 1234 -53.78 -2.84 -3.35
N ASP A 1235 -53.82 -4.07 -3.92
CA ASP A 1235 -54.91 -4.68 -4.72
C ASP A 1235 -55.08 -4.42 -6.25
N VAL A 1236 -55.63 -5.47 -6.90
CA VAL A 1236 -56.21 -5.58 -8.27
C VAL A 1236 -55.28 -5.73 -9.50
N GLN A 1237 -54.75 -6.96 -9.67
CA GLN A 1237 -55.03 -7.93 -10.76
C GLN A 1237 -55.54 -7.46 -12.17
N PRO A 1238 -55.28 -8.23 -13.25
CA PRO A 1238 -54.06 -8.14 -14.09
C PRO A 1238 -54.38 -8.01 -15.61
N LEU A 1239 -53.36 -8.03 -16.49
CA LEU A 1239 -53.28 -8.77 -17.78
C LEU A 1239 -52.06 -8.31 -18.61
N ASP A 1240 -51.52 -9.24 -19.41
CA ASP A 1240 -50.70 -9.14 -20.65
C ASP A 1240 -49.67 -7.98 -20.77
N PHE A 1241 -48.37 -8.22 -21.04
CA PHE A 1241 -47.73 -9.33 -21.77
C PHE A 1241 -46.28 -9.56 -21.29
#